data_AF-A0A318ULJ4-F1
#
_entry.id   AF-A0A318ULJ4-F1
#
_cell.length_a   1.000
_cell.length_b   1.000
_cell.length_c   1.000
_cell.angle_alpha   90.00
_cell.angle_beta   90.00
_cell.angle_gamma   90.00
#
_symmetry.space_group_name_H-M   'P 1'
#
loop_
_entity.id
_entity.type
_entity.pdbx_description
1 polymer ?
#
loop_
_entity_poly.entity_id
_entity_poly.type
_entity_poly.pdbx_seq_one_letter_code
_entity_poly.pdbx_strand_id
1 'polypeptide(L)'
;MLLLLITVKSMAQSGANFIPSSASNQLEMWQKETFDPKTIDKELGWAQEIGMTMMRVYLHHVAWQQDPKGFKERLNEYLGIAERHHIKTIFVFFDDCWKDSYQAGKQPEPILSVHNSQWLKDPGSRIDREPKLMDTLEVYVKDVMRVFGRDNRIMLWDLYNEPGHFKHGDKSWPLLKNVVKWARSVNAVQPVTIGLWNPEFKAFNKFQIENSDVITFHNYRDTSALKQALDTLTGRGKQVICTEYMKRPEGSTFKDCLPIFKRYQTAAINWGLVAGRSQTNYPQGNKGGEPEPELWYHDIFRKDGSPFNKEEIKIIKAYNKTAVIDDGPYVFYKNGKNFIYRIVNNKVTTISDQKNFKVTFKEPGKDFEVKLQGELKTGPVDYPMPEKLFVLSDIEGEFNAFRSLLLASHIIDEQYNWTFGKGHLVICGDLFDRGLQVPEYIWLLYSLEQKAKAKRGYVHVVLGNHDVMNLSGDFRYVQPKYLESAKLMGMDYKDFYAKDTELGRWLRSKNTLEKIGGLLFLHGGISPEINKQKWTLEQINVLARPYYDQKKATVPDSLKVLFAKDALFWYRGYFVEPKITHAQLQETLDHFKAKRIVVGHTIVADTVSTHFDGKVIAVDVNEHEGKSNALLIEGQKYYRVNERGEKQLLLEDKK
;
A
#
# COMPACT_ATOMS: atom_id res chain seq x y z
N MET A 1 12.22 -6.20 15.97
CA MET A 1 13.04 -6.40 14.76
C MET A 1 12.48 -7.54 13.89
N LEU A 2 11.15 -7.56 13.67
CA LEU A 2 10.43 -8.68 13.01
C LEU A 2 9.40 -8.19 11.96
N LEU A 3 9.53 -6.94 11.50
CA LEU A 3 8.68 -6.34 10.46
C LEU A 3 9.47 -5.91 9.22
N LEU A 4 10.78 -6.18 9.16
CA LEU A 4 11.67 -5.66 8.12
C LEU A 4 11.84 -6.56 6.89
N LEU A 5 11.23 -7.74 6.85
CA LEU A 5 11.48 -8.76 5.81
C LEU A 5 10.32 -8.98 4.83
N ILE A 6 9.18 -8.33 5.04
CA ILE A 6 8.05 -8.36 4.11
C ILE A 6 7.60 -6.93 3.80
N THR A 7 8.55 -6.05 3.47
CA THR A 7 8.24 -5.03 2.47
C THR A 7 8.41 -5.69 1.12
N VAL A 8 7.41 -6.47 0.69
CA VAL A 8 7.12 -6.53 -0.74
C VAL A 8 6.87 -5.08 -1.10
N LYS A 9 7.90 -4.46 -1.67
CA LYS A 9 7.96 -3.02 -1.97
C LYS A 9 6.76 -2.71 -2.87
N SER A 10 5.65 -2.28 -2.29
CA SER A 10 4.90 -1.05 -2.54
C SER A 10 4.76 -0.53 -3.99
N MET A 11 5.01 -1.38 -4.98
CA MET A 11 4.92 -1.14 -6.42
C MET A 11 4.54 -2.48 -7.04
N ALA A 12 3.58 -2.44 -7.95
CA ALA A 12 3.14 -3.61 -8.71
C ALA A 12 4.34 -4.24 -9.44
N GLN A 13 4.69 -5.48 -9.13
CA GLN A 13 5.82 -6.21 -9.69
C GLN A 13 5.34 -7.51 -10.32
N SER A 14 5.96 -7.91 -11.43
CA SER A 14 5.61 -9.17 -12.10
C SER A 14 6.78 -10.16 -12.14
N GLY A 15 6.39 -11.41 -12.36
CA GLY A 15 7.28 -12.55 -12.53
C GLY A 15 6.59 -13.67 -13.31
N ALA A 16 7.23 -14.83 -13.37
CA ALA A 16 6.67 -16.02 -14.01
C ALA A 16 6.88 -17.27 -13.14
N ASN A 17 6.00 -18.26 -13.33
CA ASN A 17 6.29 -19.64 -12.95
C ASN A 17 7.35 -20.16 -13.91
N PHE A 18 8.52 -20.51 -13.38
CA PHE A 18 9.72 -20.74 -14.17
C PHE A 18 10.14 -22.20 -14.12
N ILE A 19 10.25 -22.76 -15.32
CA ILE A 19 10.97 -23.98 -15.66
C ILE A 19 11.78 -23.64 -16.92
N PRO A 20 13.08 -23.97 -17.00
CA PRO A 20 13.85 -23.64 -18.19
C PRO A 20 13.31 -24.39 -19.40
N SER A 21 13.44 -23.82 -20.60
CA SER A 21 12.92 -24.49 -21.81
C SER A 21 13.55 -25.86 -22.10
N SER A 22 14.68 -26.16 -21.46
CA SER A 22 15.40 -27.44 -21.48
C SER A 22 14.83 -28.52 -20.54
N ALA A 23 13.80 -28.23 -19.74
CA ALA A 23 13.15 -29.20 -18.85
C ALA A 23 11.62 -29.26 -19.06
N SER A 24 11.05 -30.46 -18.94
CA SER A 24 9.60 -30.72 -19.02
C SER A 24 8.90 -30.68 -17.66
N ASN A 25 9.65 -30.91 -16.59
CA ASN A 25 9.16 -30.94 -15.22
C ASN A 25 10.27 -30.58 -14.23
N GLN A 26 9.87 -30.33 -12.99
CA GLN A 26 10.73 -29.97 -11.87
C GLN A 26 11.79 -31.03 -11.55
N LEU A 27 11.52 -32.32 -11.77
CA LEU A 27 12.51 -33.38 -11.54
C LEU A 27 13.62 -33.33 -12.61
N GLU A 28 13.27 -33.15 -13.89
CA GLU A 28 14.22 -32.97 -14.97
C GLU A 28 15.11 -31.73 -14.72
N MET A 29 14.52 -30.63 -14.27
CA MET A 29 15.29 -29.40 -14.00
C MET A 29 16.39 -29.63 -12.96
N TRP A 30 16.12 -30.38 -11.88
CA TRP A 30 17.01 -30.43 -10.72
C TRP A 30 17.96 -31.64 -10.64
N GLN A 31 17.91 -32.56 -11.60
CA GLN A 31 18.87 -33.67 -11.66
C GLN A 31 20.23 -33.22 -12.20
N LYS A 32 21.30 -33.87 -11.77
CA LYS A 32 22.67 -33.49 -12.12
C LYS A 32 22.92 -33.55 -13.63
N GLU A 33 22.38 -34.55 -14.31
CA GLU A 33 22.60 -34.83 -15.72
C GLU A 33 21.88 -33.84 -16.65
N THR A 34 20.85 -33.17 -16.14
CA THR A 34 19.94 -32.32 -16.93
C THR A 34 19.83 -30.88 -16.42
N PHE A 35 20.42 -30.56 -15.27
CA PHE A 35 20.51 -29.18 -14.78
C PHE A 35 21.33 -28.33 -15.75
N ASP A 36 20.69 -27.32 -16.33
CA ASP A 36 21.25 -26.49 -17.40
C ASP A 36 21.35 -25.02 -16.97
N PRO A 37 22.43 -24.64 -16.26
CA PRO A 37 22.60 -23.27 -15.78
C PRO A 37 22.74 -22.25 -16.91
N LYS A 38 23.19 -22.67 -18.11
CA LYS A 38 23.34 -21.77 -19.27
C LYS A 38 21.98 -21.34 -19.83
N THR A 39 21.06 -22.29 -19.97
CA THR A 39 19.68 -21.96 -20.38
C THR A 39 18.97 -21.14 -19.31
N ILE A 40 19.15 -21.47 -18.02
CA ILE A 40 18.60 -20.69 -16.91
C ILE A 40 19.08 -19.23 -16.96
N ASP A 41 20.39 -19.00 -17.08
CA ASP A 41 20.98 -17.65 -17.15
C ASP A 41 20.42 -16.84 -18.34
N LYS A 42 20.37 -17.47 -19.52
CA LYS A 42 19.81 -16.84 -20.72
C LYS A 42 18.34 -16.43 -20.54
N GLU A 43 17.50 -17.31 -20.02
CA GLU A 43 16.06 -17.07 -19.90
C GLU A 43 15.71 -16.10 -18.77
N LEU A 44 16.44 -16.15 -17.66
CA LEU A 44 16.35 -15.13 -16.60
C LEU A 44 16.84 -13.76 -17.10
N GLY A 45 17.81 -13.73 -18.02
CA GLY A 45 18.20 -12.52 -18.76
C GLY A 45 17.04 -11.92 -19.54
N TRP A 46 16.29 -12.72 -20.31
CA TRP A 46 15.10 -12.23 -21.03
C TRP A 46 14.00 -11.72 -20.09
N ALA A 47 13.80 -12.38 -18.95
CA ALA A 47 12.88 -11.90 -17.93
C ALA A 47 13.30 -10.54 -17.37
N GLN A 48 14.59 -10.34 -17.09
CA GLN A 48 15.15 -9.06 -16.64
C GLN A 48 14.95 -7.97 -17.71
N GLU A 49 15.16 -8.28 -18.99
CA GLU A 49 14.99 -7.31 -20.10
C GLU A 49 13.57 -6.73 -20.19
N ILE A 50 12.57 -7.46 -19.70
CA ILE A 50 11.17 -7.02 -19.62
C ILE A 50 10.77 -6.51 -18.22
N GLY A 51 11.72 -6.45 -17.31
CA GLY A 51 11.58 -5.88 -15.97
C GLY A 51 10.98 -6.83 -14.93
N MET A 52 10.85 -8.13 -15.21
CA MET A 52 10.40 -9.08 -14.19
C MET A 52 11.42 -9.17 -13.06
N THR A 53 10.92 -9.32 -11.83
CA THR A 53 11.77 -9.27 -10.62
C THR A 53 11.60 -10.49 -9.72
N MET A 54 10.75 -11.44 -10.11
CA MET A 54 10.51 -12.65 -9.32
C MET A 54 10.25 -13.88 -10.20
N MET A 55 10.63 -15.05 -9.70
CA MET A 55 10.34 -16.34 -10.32
C MET A 55 9.81 -17.32 -9.28
N ARG A 56 8.70 -17.98 -9.61
CA ARG A 56 8.15 -19.09 -8.81
C ARG A 56 8.63 -20.41 -9.40
N VAL A 57 9.40 -21.17 -8.62
CA VAL A 57 10.17 -22.32 -9.10
C VAL A 57 9.86 -23.56 -8.29
N TYR A 58 9.47 -24.62 -8.99
CA TYR A 58 9.07 -25.88 -8.37
C TYR A 58 10.29 -26.74 -8.05
N LEU A 59 10.28 -27.32 -6.87
CA LEU A 59 11.25 -28.31 -6.42
C LEU A 59 10.67 -29.72 -6.58
N HIS A 60 11.53 -30.75 -6.46
CA HIS A 60 11.07 -32.14 -6.45
C HIS A 60 11.88 -32.98 -5.45
N HIS A 61 11.21 -33.66 -4.51
CA HIS A 61 11.87 -34.40 -3.44
C HIS A 61 12.79 -35.51 -3.97
N VAL A 62 12.43 -36.17 -5.09
CA VAL A 62 13.26 -37.24 -5.68
C VAL A 62 14.63 -36.72 -6.13
N ALA A 63 14.73 -35.51 -6.67
CA ALA A 63 16.01 -34.93 -7.06
C ALA A 63 16.92 -34.75 -5.84
N TRP A 64 16.34 -34.31 -4.72
CA TRP A 64 17.02 -34.25 -3.43
C TRP A 64 17.35 -35.65 -2.89
N GLN A 65 16.43 -36.61 -2.96
CA GLN A 65 16.63 -37.95 -2.40
C GLN A 65 17.78 -38.69 -3.08
N GLN A 66 17.97 -38.50 -4.40
CA GLN A 66 19.07 -39.11 -5.15
C GLN A 66 20.42 -38.47 -4.85
N ASP A 67 20.44 -37.15 -4.67
CA ASP A 67 21.68 -36.38 -4.48
C ASP A 67 21.42 -35.17 -3.56
N PRO A 68 21.29 -35.37 -2.22
CA PRO A 68 20.90 -34.30 -1.32
C PRO A 68 21.88 -33.13 -1.33
N LYS A 69 23.18 -33.44 -1.43
CA LYS A 69 24.25 -32.44 -1.44
C LYS A 69 24.24 -31.66 -2.76
N GLY A 70 24.31 -32.35 -3.90
CA GLY A 70 24.38 -31.69 -5.19
C GLY A 70 23.07 -30.98 -5.56
N PHE A 71 21.91 -31.45 -5.09
CA PHE A 71 20.64 -30.73 -5.23
C PHE A 71 20.71 -29.34 -4.59
N LYS A 72 21.26 -29.23 -3.38
CA LYS A 72 21.46 -27.95 -2.70
C LYS A 72 22.52 -27.09 -3.38
N GLU A 73 23.58 -27.68 -3.94
CA GLU A 73 24.56 -26.94 -4.76
C GLU A 73 23.89 -26.32 -6.00
N ARG A 74 23.03 -27.07 -6.69
CA ARG A 74 22.25 -26.57 -7.85
C ARG A 74 21.24 -25.49 -7.47
N LEU A 75 20.56 -25.60 -6.32
CA LEU A 75 19.72 -24.52 -5.79
C LEU A 75 20.53 -23.25 -5.56
N ASN A 76 21.72 -23.37 -4.95
CA ASN A 76 22.59 -22.23 -4.71
C ASN A 76 23.10 -21.59 -6.02
N GLU A 77 23.41 -22.40 -7.03
CA GLU A 77 23.80 -21.93 -8.36
C GLU A 77 22.65 -21.20 -9.05
N TYR A 78 21.45 -21.77 -9.06
CA TYR A 78 20.25 -21.12 -9.58
C TYR A 78 20.00 -19.76 -8.90
N LEU A 79 20.04 -19.71 -7.56
CA LEU A 79 19.87 -18.47 -6.81
C LEU A 79 20.96 -17.44 -7.15
N GLY A 80 22.19 -17.88 -7.38
CA GLY A 80 23.29 -17.03 -7.82
C GLY A 80 23.06 -16.45 -9.22
N ILE A 81 22.48 -17.24 -10.14
CA ILE A 81 22.06 -16.77 -11.46
C ILE A 81 20.93 -15.74 -11.33
N ALA A 82 19.86 -16.08 -10.59
CA ALA A 82 18.71 -15.21 -10.39
C ALA A 82 19.11 -13.85 -9.79
N GLU A 83 20.01 -13.83 -8.80
CA GLU A 83 20.47 -12.58 -8.20
C GLU A 83 21.24 -11.69 -9.18
N ARG A 84 22.06 -12.24 -10.07
CA ARG A 84 22.72 -11.46 -11.14
C ARG A 84 21.72 -10.77 -12.06
N HIS A 85 20.55 -11.39 -12.23
CA HIS A 85 19.44 -10.83 -13.00
C HIS A 85 18.47 -9.97 -12.18
N HIS A 86 18.79 -9.67 -10.92
CA HIS A 86 17.95 -8.93 -9.99
C HIS A 86 16.58 -9.57 -9.72
N ILE A 87 16.53 -10.91 -9.81
CA ILE A 87 15.33 -11.72 -9.62
C ILE A 87 15.37 -12.38 -8.24
N LYS A 88 14.25 -12.30 -7.51
CA LYS A 88 14.02 -13.07 -6.28
C LYS A 88 13.25 -14.36 -6.56
N THR A 89 13.41 -15.35 -5.71
CA THR A 89 12.83 -16.68 -5.94
C THR A 89 11.76 -17.04 -4.92
N ILE A 90 10.68 -17.63 -5.40
CA ILE A 90 9.67 -18.32 -4.59
C ILE A 90 9.82 -19.81 -4.87
N PHE A 91 10.24 -20.60 -3.88
CA PHE A 91 10.35 -22.06 -4.07
C PHE A 91 9.05 -22.76 -3.69
N VAL A 92 8.64 -23.72 -4.51
CA VAL A 92 7.44 -24.54 -4.32
C VAL A 92 7.85 -25.96 -3.94
N PHE A 93 7.41 -26.48 -2.79
CA PHE A 93 7.82 -27.80 -2.31
C PHE A 93 7.01 -28.96 -2.91
N PHE A 94 5.68 -28.84 -2.93
CA PHE A 94 4.77 -29.93 -3.30
C PHE A 94 3.76 -29.49 -4.35
N ASP A 95 3.19 -30.45 -5.08
CA ASP A 95 2.27 -30.21 -6.19
C ASP A 95 1.33 -31.39 -6.42
N ASP A 96 0.02 -31.11 -6.57
CA ASP A 96 -1.01 -32.11 -6.89
C ASP A 96 -1.34 -32.19 -8.38
N CYS A 97 -0.63 -31.46 -9.24
CA CYS A 97 -0.99 -31.30 -10.65
C CYS A 97 -0.37 -32.31 -11.61
N TRP A 98 -1.13 -32.68 -12.65
CA TRP A 98 -0.69 -33.50 -13.78
C TRP A 98 -0.32 -34.96 -13.45
N LYS A 99 0.89 -35.43 -13.78
CA LYS A 99 1.24 -36.84 -13.76
C LYS A 99 1.60 -37.32 -12.37
N ASP A 100 0.93 -38.39 -11.96
CA ASP A 100 1.06 -38.95 -10.62
C ASP A 100 2.28 -39.87 -10.42
N SER A 101 2.80 -40.44 -11.51
CA SER A 101 3.93 -41.38 -11.49
C SER A 101 5.21 -40.72 -11.96
N TYR A 102 6.29 -40.89 -11.19
CA TYR A 102 7.61 -40.32 -11.43
C TYR A 102 8.70 -41.33 -11.10
N GLN A 103 9.85 -41.16 -11.74
CA GLN A 103 11.07 -41.94 -11.48
C GLN A 103 12.30 -41.05 -11.65
N ALA A 104 13.36 -41.34 -10.90
CA ALA A 104 14.66 -40.72 -11.12
C ALA A 104 15.29 -41.14 -12.47
N GLY A 105 16.28 -40.39 -12.93
CA GLY A 105 16.98 -40.60 -14.18
C GLY A 105 16.37 -39.80 -15.34
N LYS A 106 16.65 -40.25 -16.58
CA LYS A 106 16.16 -39.59 -17.80
C LYS A 106 14.64 -39.53 -17.80
N GLN A 107 14.09 -38.32 -17.97
CA GLN A 107 12.65 -38.11 -18.03
C GLN A 107 12.12 -38.41 -19.45
N PRO A 108 10.84 -38.83 -19.58
CA PRO A 108 10.25 -39.10 -20.89
C PRO A 108 10.18 -37.85 -21.76
N GLU A 109 10.30 -38.02 -23.08
CA GLU A 109 10.15 -36.90 -24.02
C GLU A 109 8.72 -36.31 -23.99
N PRO A 110 8.57 -34.99 -24.15
CA PRO A 110 7.26 -34.35 -24.31
C PRO A 110 6.46 -34.95 -25.47
N ILE A 111 5.15 -35.10 -25.27
CA ILE A 111 4.24 -35.42 -26.37
C ILE A 111 3.99 -34.12 -27.13
N LEU A 112 4.43 -34.06 -28.39
CA LEU A 112 4.35 -32.84 -29.21
C LEU A 112 2.94 -32.26 -29.22
N SER A 113 2.84 -30.95 -28.99
CA SER A 113 1.60 -30.15 -28.95
C SER A 113 0.66 -30.43 -27.78
N VAL A 114 1.10 -31.20 -26.78
CA VAL A 114 0.33 -31.49 -25.57
C VAL A 114 0.90 -30.74 -24.37
N HIS A 115 0.08 -29.83 -23.85
CA HIS A 115 0.33 -29.02 -22.67
C HIS A 115 0.69 -29.85 -21.44
N ASN A 116 1.82 -29.52 -20.78
CA ASN A 116 2.33 -30.18 -19.57
C ASN A 116 2.34 -31.72 -19.65
N SER A 117 2.58 -32.27 -20.84
CA SER A 117 2.50 -33.71 -21.08
C SER A 117 3.42 -34.57 -20.21
N GLN A 118 4.43 -33.98 -19.58
CA GLN A 118 5.36 -34.66 -18.67
C GLN A 118 5.51 -33.96 -17.30
N TRP A 119 4.66 -32.97 -16.97
CA TRP A 119 4.69 -32.33 -15.64
C TRP A 119 4.30 -33.33 -14.55
N LEU A 120 5.00 -33.31 -13.42
CA LEU A 120 4.87 -34.31 -12.36
C LEU A 120 4.17 -33.73 -11.13
N LYS A 121 3.46 -34.58 -10.41
CA LYS A 121 3.07 -34.33 -9.02
C LYS A 121 4.25 -34.58 -8.10
N ASP A 122 4.28 -33.85 -6.98
CA ASP A 122 5.18 -34.16 -5.87
C ASP A 122 4.40 -34.13 -4.55
N PRO A 123 4.24 -35.25 -3.82
CA PRO A 123 4.76 -36.60 -4.09
C PRO A 123 3.78 -37.52 -4.83
N GLY A 124 2.67 -36.98 -5.37
CA GLY A 124 1.59 -37.76 -5.97
C GLY A 124 0.98 -38.80 -5.02
N SER A 125 0.19 -39.74 -5.56
CA SER A 125 -0.50 -40.77 -4.78
C SER A 125 0.41 -41.86 -4.20
N ARG A 126 1.74 -41.75 -4.36
CA ARG A 126 2.69 -42.63 -3.67
C ARG A 126 2.62 -42.43 -2.16
N ILE A 127 2.35 -41.21 -1.69
CA ILE A 127 2.23 -40.92 -0.25
C ILE A 127 1.09 -41.69 0.43
N ASP A 128 0.03 -42.02 -0.31
CA ASP A 128 -1.10 -42.82 0.19
C ASP A 128 -0.72 -44.29 0.45
N ARG A 129 0.32 -44.77 -0.22
CA ARG A 129 0.69 -46.20 -0.29
C ARG A 129 2.01 -46.49 0.41
N GLU A 130 2.83 -45.47 0.64
CA GLU A 130 4.16 -45.57 1.24
C GLU A 130 4.24 -44.75 2.53
N PRO A 131 3.91 -45.32 3.71
CA PRO A 131 3.87 -44.58 4.97
C PRO A 131 5.16 -43.85 5.33
N LYS A 132 6.33 -44.43 4.97
CA LYS A 132 7.66 -43.83 5.21
C LYS A 132 7.97 -42.64 4.29
N LEU A 133 7.16 -42.40 3.26
CA LEU A 133 7.37 -41.26 2.38
C LEU A 133 7.17 -39.96 3.16
N MET A 134 6.19 -39.89 4.07
CA MET A 134 5.99 -38.71 4.93
C MET A 134 7.26 -38.34 5.72
N ASP A 135 7.94 -39.34 6.30
CA ASP A 135 9.20 -39.13 7.03
C ASP A 135 10.30 -38.57 6.10
N THR A 136 10.36 -39.09 4.87
CA THR A 136 11.33 -38.64 3.86
C THR A 136 11.08 -37.19 3.46
N LEU A 137 9.80 -36.81 3.25
CA LEU A 137 9.39 -35.45 2.89
C LEU A 137 9.65 -34.46 4.04
N GLU A 138 9.49 -34.89 5.30
CA GLU A 138 9.84 -34.07 6.46
C GLU A 138 11.33 -33.73 6.46
N VAL A 139 12.20 -34.73 6.26
CA VAL A 139 13.65 -34.52 6.21
C VAL A 139 14.02 -33.60 5.05
N TYR A 140 13.44 -33.82 3.87
CA TYR A 140 13.65 -32.99 2.69
C TYR A 140 13.33 -31.51 2.93
N VAL A 141 12.10 -31.20 3.37
CA VAL A 141 11.65 -29.81 3.60
C VAL A 141 12.54 -29.15 4.64
N LYS A 142 12.81 -29.83 5.75
CA LYS A 142 13.63 -29.27 6.83
C LYS A 142 15.08 -29.07 6.41
N ASP A 143 15.66 -29.98 5.64
CA ASP A 143 17.04 -29.86 5.15
C ASP A 143 17.19 -28.64 4.24
N VAL A 144 16.32 -28.49 3.23
CA VAL A 144 16.35 -27.33 2.32
C VAL A 144 16.12 -26.03 3.08
N MET A 145 15.08 -25.94 3.91
CA MET A 145 14.78 -24.71 4.63
C MET A 145 15.83 -24.37 5.70
N ARG A 146 16.51 -25.35 6.32
CA ARG A 146 17.60 -25.05 7.28
C ARG A 146 18.81 -24.45 6.59
N VAL A 147 19.13 -24.93 5.39
CA VAL A 147 20.28 -24.45 4.62
C VAL A 147 20.03 -23.06 4.07
N PHE A 148 18.82 -22.78 3.57
CA PHE A 148 18.51 -21.52 2.90
C PHE A 148 17.58 -20.57 3.70
N GLY A 149 17.20 -20.92 4.94
CA GLY A 149 16.23 -20.19 5.75
C GLY A 149 16.69 -18.81 6.25
N ARG A 150 17.85 -18.34 5.79
CA ARG A 150 18.40 -16.99 6.02
C ARG A 150 18.89 -16.32 4.73
N ASP A 151 18.71 -16.98 3.59
CA ASP A 151 19.15 -16.50 2.28
C ASP A 151 18.19 -15.41 1.75
N ASN A 152 18.69 -14.20 1.60
CA ASN A 152 17.89 -13.06 1.16
C ASN A 152 17.50 -13.10 -0.32
N ARG A 153 18.02 -14.05 -1.12
CA ARG A 153 17.66 -14.27 -2.52
C ARG A 153 16.28 -14.94 -2.64
N ILE A 154 15.85 -15.64 -1.60
CA ILE A 154 14.53 -16.27 -1.50
C ILE A 154 13.54 -15.25 -0.94
N MET A 155 12.44 -15.04 -1.64
CA MET A 155 11.35 -14.14 -1.27
C MET A 155 10.33 -14.84 -0.35
N LEU A 156 9.89 -16.05 -0.73
CA LEU A 156 8.80 -16.79 -0.10
C LEU A 156 9.05 -18.30 -0.21
N TRP A 157 8.52 -19.05 0.75
CA TRP A 157 8.36 -20.50 0.66
C TRP A 157 6.90 -20.83 0.35
N ASP A 158 6.62 -21.32 -0.85
CA ASP A 158 5.30 -21.85 -1.22
C ASP A 158 5.26 -23.35 -0.89
N LEU A 159 4.46 -23.69 0.11
CA LEU A 159 4.58 -25.01 0.73
C LEU A 159 3.90 -26.10 -0.08
N TYR A 160 2.82 -25.79 -0.81
CA TYR A 160 2.04 -26.79 -1.53
C TYR A 160 1.18 -26.12 -2.61
N ASN A 161 1.49 -26.45 -3.86
CA ASN A 161 0.70 -26.07 -5.01
C ASN A 161 -0.60 -26.88 -5.12
N GLU A 162 -1.71 -26.16 -5.25
CA GLU A 162 -3.05 -26.68 -5.54
C GLU A 162 -3.48 -27.94 -4.77
N PRO A 163 -3.37 -27.97 -3.42
CA PRO A 163 -3.74 -29.15 -2.65
C PRO A 163 -5.20 -29.55 -2.92
N GLY A 164 -5.39 -30.83 -3.20
CA GLY A 164 -6.66 -31.48 -3.51
C GLY A 164 -7.02 -31.47 -4.99
N HIS A 165 -6.20 -30.91 -5.89
CA HIS A 165 -6.45 -30.93 -7.32
C HIS A 165 -6.21 -32.33 -7.95
N PHE A 166 -6.49 -32.48 -9.25
CA PHE A 166 -6.39 -33.73 -10.02
C PHE A 166 -6.92 -34.97 -9.28
N LYS A 167 -8.11 -34.83 -8.68
CA LYS A 167 -8.84 -35.87 -7.93
C LYS A 167 -8.12 -36.40 -6.68
N HIS A 168 -7.12 -35.69 -6.15
CA HIS A 168 -6.47 -36.05 -4.89
C HIS A 168 -7.39 -35.74 -3.69
N GLY A 169 -8.11 -34.62 -3.76
CA GLY A 169 -9.15 -34.25 -2.79
C GLY A 169 -8.64 -34.18 -1.34
N ASP A 170 -9.43 -34.72 -0.41
CA ASP A 170 -9.12 -34.66 1.02
C ASP A 170 -7.85 -35.44 1.42
N LYS A 171 -7.30 -36.27 0.54
CA LYS A 171 -6.05 -36.97 0.80
C LYS A 171 -4.83 -36.05 0.88
N SER A 172 -4.93 -34.81 0.39
CA SER A 172 -3.88 -33.80 0.52
C SER A 172 -3.77 -33.22 1.94
N TRP A 173 -4.80 -33.40 2.79
CA TRP A 173 -4.84 -32.82 4.15
C TRP A 173 -3.66 -33.20 5.06
N PRO A 174 -3.23 -34.48 5.15
CA PRO A 174 -2.13 -34.85 6.03
C PRO A 174 -0.83 -34.15 5.64
N LEU A 175 -0.48 -34.14 4.35
CA LEU A 175 0.73 -33.46 3.86
C LEU A 175 0.63 -31.95 4.05
N LEU A 176 -0.51 -31.34 3.72
CA LEU A 176 -0.75 -29.91 3.89
C LEU A 176 -0.56 -29.45 5.35
N LYS A 177 -1.11 -30.19 6.31
CA LYS A 177 -0.96 -29.87 7.74
C LYS A 177 0.48 -30.09 8.21
N ASN A 178 1.11 -31.15 7.75
CA ASN A 178 2.47 -31.50 8.16
C ASN A 178 3.51 -30.54 7.59
N VAL A 179 3.43 -30.14 6.31
CA VAL A 179 4.39 -29.20 5.72
C VAL A 179 4.39 -27.85 6.42
N VAL A 180 3.22 -27.36 6.85
CA VAL A 180 3.12 -26.16 7.69
C VAL A 180 3.89 -26.36 8.99
N LYS A 181 3.64 -27.47 9.70
CA LYS A 181 4.33 -27.78 10.97
C LYS A 181 5.85 -27.85 10.77
N TRP A 182 6.31 -28.50 9.70
CA TRP A 182 7.73 -28.63 9.40
C TRP A 182 8.37 -27.29 9.10
N ALA A 183 7.78 -26.49 8.19
CA ALA A 183 8.29 -25.18 7.82
C ALA A 183 8.40 -24.25 9.03
N ARG A 184 7.36 -24.21 9.88
CA ARG A 184 7.36 -23.40 11.11
C ARG A 184 8.43 -23.86 12.11
N SER A 185 8.70 -25.17 12.20
CA SER A 185 9.73 -25.69 13.11
C SER A 185 11.18 -25.31 12.74
N VAL A 186 11.42 -24.90 11.48
CA VAL A 186 12.75 -24.48 11.02
C VAL A 186 13.06 -23.03 11.40
N ASN A 187 12.04 -22.20 11.62
CA ASN A 187 12.19 -20.77 11.94
C ASN A 187 13.04 -20.00 10.89
N ALA A 188 12.75 -20.26 9.62
CA ALA A 188 13.28 -19.49 8.49
C ALA A 188 12.77 -18.04 8.53
N VAL A 189 13.55 -17.09 8.02
CA VAL A 189 13.20 -15.66 8.05
C VAL A 189 12.24 -15.25 6.93
N GLN A 190 12.20 -16.03 5.85
CA GLN A 190 11.31 -15.76 4.73
C GLN A 190 9.88 -16.20 5.09
N PRO A 191 8.86 -15.46 4.66
CA PRO A 191 7.47 -15.85 4.82
C PRO A 191 7.13 -17.18 4.15
N VAL A 192 6.14 -17.89 4.71
CA VAL A 192 5.53 -19.06 4.08
C VAL A 192 4.16 -18.72 3.50
N THR A 193 3.76 -19.45 2.46
CA THR A 193 2.46 -19.30 1.80
C THR A 193 1.96 -20.61 1.21
N ILE A 194 0.65 -20.67 0.91
CA ILE A 194 -0.02 -21.80 0.26
C ILE A 194 -1.13 -21.25 -0.66
N GLY A 195 -1.01 -21.46 -1.98
CA GLY A 195 -1.86 -20.83 -3.00
C GLY A 195 -3.34 -21.23 -2.99
N LEU A 196 -4.24 -20.24 -2.92
CA LEU A 196 -5.68 -20.42 -3.07
C LEU A 196 -6.04 -20.56 -4.55
N TRP A 197 -6.43 -21.76 -4.99
CA TRP A 197 -6.69 -22.02 -6.41
C TRP A 197 -8.17 -22.24 -6.75
N ASN A 198 -8.96 -22.73 -5.79
CA ASN A 198 -10.38 -23.03 -5.99
C ASN A 198 -11.25 -22.35 -4.92
N PRO A 199 -12.12 -21.39 -5.27
CA PRO A 199 -12.98 -20.70 -4.31
C PRO A 199 -13.95 -21.64 -3.57
N GLU A 200 -14.31 -22.79 -4.16
CA GLU A 200 -15.22 -23.76 -3.56
C GLU A 200 -14.57 -24.60 -2.46
N PHE A 201 -13.23 -24.62 -2.37
CA PHE A 201 -12.47 -25.39 -1.39
C PHE A 201 -12.44 -24.67 -0.03
N LYS A 202 -13.61 -24.34 0.53
CA LYS A 202 -13.77 -23.44 1.70
C LYS A 202 -12.92 -23.85 2.91
N ALA A 203 -12.86 -25.15 3.22
CA ALA A 203 -12.09 -25.65 4.35
C ALA A 203 -10.57 -25.50 4.13
N PHE A 204 -10.08 -25.89 2.95
CA PHE A 204 -8.69 -25.67 2.54
C PHE A 204 -8.34 -24.18 2.53
N ASN A 205 -9.17 -23.35 1.90
CA ASN A 205 -8.95 -21.91 1.78
C ASN A 205 -8.83 -21.23 3.15
N LYS A 206 -9.70 -21.60 4.10
CA LYS A 206 -9.61 -21.12 5.49
C LYS A 206 -8.27 -21.50 6.12
N PHE A 207 -7.90 -22.78 6.06
CA PHE A 207 -6.64 -23.27 6.63
C PHE A 207 -5.42 -22.60 5.99
N GLN A 208 -5.40 -22.45 4.66
CA GLN A 208 -4.32 -21.81 3.91
C GLN A 208 -4.15 -20.34 4.29
N ILE A 209 -5.24 -19.57 4.38
CA ILE A 209 -5.20 -18.17 4.80
C ILE A 209 -4.68 -18.04 6.24
N GLU A 210 -5.13 -18.90 7.14
CA GLU A 210 -4.74 -18.88 8.56
C GLU A 210 -3.25 -19.20 8.74
N ASN A 211 -2.69 -20.10 7.92
CA ASN A 211 -1.32 -20.60 8.07
C ASN A 211 -0.28 -19.92 7.16
N SER A 212 -0.70 -19.02 6.27
CA SER A 212 0.20 -18.24 5.40
C SER A 212 0.56 -16.88 6.00
N ASP A 213 1.81 -16.45 5.84
CA ASP A 213 2.26 -15.09 6.21
C ASP A 213 1.87 -14.07 5.13
N VAL A 214 1.82 -14.52 3.87
CA VAL A 214 1.36 -13.78 2.68
C VAL A 214 0.24 -14.55 2.02
N ILE A 215 -0.85 -13.88 1.66
CA ILE A 215 -1.97 -14.53 0.95
C ILE A 215 -1.61 -14.65 -0.52
N THR A 216 -1.57 -15.88 -1.03
CA THR A 216 -1.38 -16.14 -2.47
C THR A 216 -2.62 -16.79 -3.07
N PHE A 217 -2.88 -16.53 -4.34
CA PHE A 217 -4.02 -17.10 -5.05
C PHE A 217 -3.74 -17.26 -6.55
N HIS A 218 -4.53 -18.09 -7.20
CA HIS A 218 -4.48 -18.33 -8.64
C HIS A 218 -5.71 -17.72 -9.31
N ASN A 219 -5.54 -17.13 -10.49
CA ASN A 219 -6.64 -16.66 -11.31
C ASN A 219 -6.32 -16.78 -12.81
N TYR A 220 -6.78 -17.89 -13.39
CA TYR A 220 -6.76 -18.12 -14.84
C TYR A 220 -8.03 -17.64 -15.56
N ARG A 221 -8.94 -16.98 -14.84
CA ARG A 221 -10.24 -16.49 -15.34
C ARG A 221 -10.15 -15.03 -15.75
N ASP A 222 -11.25 -14.51 -16.30
CA ASP A 222 -11.37 -13.14 -16.77
C ASP A 222 -11.16 -12.06 -15.68
N THR A 223 -11.22 -10.81 -16.11
CA THR A 223 -11.02 -9.64 -15.21
C THR A 223 -12.12 -9.47 -14.17
N SER A 224 -13.32 -10.00 -14.40
CA SER A 224 -14.42 -9.97 -13.43
C SER A 224 -14.11 -10.88 -12.25
N ALA A 225 -13.72 -12.13 -12.53
CA ALA A 225 -13.27 -13.08 -11.54
C ALA A 225 -12.02 -12.59 -10.79
N LEU A 226 -11.08 -11.96 -11.50
CA LEU A 226 -9.89 -11.37 -10.89
C LEU A 226 -10.24 -10.29 -9.85
N LYS A 227 -11.12 -9.34 -10.22
CA LYS A 227 -11.56 -8.28 -9.29
C LYS A 227 -12.25 -8.87 -8.07
N GLN A 228 -13.17 -9.82 -8.29
CA GLN A 228 -13.87 -10.49 -7.19
C GLN A 228 -12.90 -11.17 -6.22
N ALA A 229 -11.86 -11.85 -6.72
CA ALA A 229 -10.83 -12.45 -5.89
C ALA A 229 -10.06 -11.39 -5.10
N LEU A 230 -9.62 -10.31 -5.75
CA LEU A 230 -8.88 -9.23 -5.09
C LEU A 230 -9.71 -8.49 -4.04
N ASP A 231 -10.97 -8.17 -4.32
CA ASP A 231 -11.90 -7.57 -3.36
C ASP A 231 -12.11 -8.45 -2.12
N THR A 232 -12.10 -9.77 -2.31
CA THR A 232 -12.28 -10.73 -1.22
C THR A 232 -11.02 -10.92 -0.37
N LEU A 233 -9.83 -10.83 -0.98
CA LEU A 233 -8.56 -11.21 -0.34
C LEU A 233 -7.78 -10.01 0.20
N THR A 234 -7.89 -8.84 -0.43
CA THR A 234 -7.24 -7.61 0.03
C THR A 234 -7.92 -7.04 1.27
N GLY A 235 -7.25 -6.12 1.99
CA GLY A 235 -7.79 -5.52 3.22
C GLY A 235 -7.73 -6.40 4.48
N ARG A 236 -7.17 -7.62 4.40
CA ARG A 236 -7.08 -8.59 5.51
C ARG A 236 -5.83 -8.45 6.40
N GLY A 237 -5.11 -7.34 6.31
CA GLY A 237 -3.87 -7.11 7.07
C GLY A 237 -2.67 -7.98 6.66
N LYS A 238 -2.78 -8.74 5.56
CA LYS A 238 -1.69 -9.50 4.93
C LYS A 238 -1.48 -9.01 3.49
N GLN A 239 -0.24 -9.06 3.01
CA GLN A 239 0.05 -8.82 1.60
C GLN A 239 -0.63 -9.89 0.74
N VAL A 240 -1.11 -9.48 -0.45
CA VAL A 240 -1.69 -10.37 -1.45
C VAL A 240 -0.77 -10.44 -2.66
N ILE A 241 -0.59 -11.64 -3.23
CA ILE A 241 0.15 -11.91 -4.47
C ILE A 241 -0.65 -12.91 -5.31
N CYS A 242 -0.81 -12.65 -6.61
CA CYS A 242 -1.31 -13.66 -7.53
C CYS A 242 -0.13 -14.51 -8.02
N THR A 243 -0.05 -15.76 -7.57
CA THR A 243 1.09 -16.65 -7.87
C THR A 243 0.94 -17.42 -9.17
N GLU A 244 -0.28 -17.47 -9.72
CA GLU A 244 -0.55 -18.04 -11.04
C GLU A 244 -1.68 -17.26 -11.72
N TYR A 245 -1.38 -16.72 -12.89
CA TYR A 245 -2.39 -16.20 -13.80
C TYR A 245 -1.96 -16.37 -15.25
N MET A 246 -2.84 -15.88 -16.11
CA MET A 246 -2.68 -15.70 -17.54
C MET A 246 -2.97 -16.97 -18.30
N LYS A 247 -4.19 -17.03 -18.82
CA LYS A 247 -4.70 -18.01 -19.78
C LYS A 247 -5.41 -17.19 -20.86
N ARG A 248 -4.69 -16.86 -21.94
CA ARG A 248 -5.19 -15.92 -22.97
C ARG A 248 -6.59 -16.29 -23.49
N PRO A 249 -6.92 -17.58 -23.74
CA PRO A 249 -8.25 -17.95 -24.23
C PRO A 249 -9.42 -17.63 -23.28
N GLU A 250 -9.20 -17.40 -21.98
CA GLU A 250 -10.26 -17.06 -21.01
C GLU A 250 -10.33 -15.55 -20.72
N GLY A 251 -9.70 -14.72 -21.55
CA GLY A 251 -9.61 -13.28 -21.31
C GLY A 251 -8.69 -12.90 -20.13
N SER A 252 -7.90 -13.85 -19.63
CA SER A 252 -6.84 -13.58 -18.64
C SER A 252 -5.55 -13.22 -19.38
N THR A 253 -5.36 -11.92 -19.68
CA THR A 253 -4.24 -11.40 -20.48
C THR A 253 -3.37 -10.41 -19.70
N PHE A 254 -2.13 -10.16 -20.15
CA PHE A 254 -1.30 -9.10 -19.57
C PHE A 254 -1.95 -7.72 -19.70
N LYS A 255 -2.55 -7.42 -20.85
CA LYS A 255 -3.19 -6.14 -21.15
C LYS A 255 -4.30 -5.81 -20.16
N ASP A 256 -5.11 -6.79 -19.82
CA ASP A 256 -6.33 -6.57 -19.05
C ASP A 256 -6.11 -6.79 -17.55
N CYS A 257 -5.24 -7.73 -17.16
CA CYS A 257 -5.01 -8.08 -15.77
C CYS A 257 -3.97 -7.18 -15.07
N LEU A 258 -2.86 -6.81 -15.72
CA LEU A 258 -1.79 -6.03 -15.07
C LEU A 258 -2.26 -4.65 -14.56
N PRO A 259 -3.10 -3.88 -15.28
CA PRO A 259 -3.64 -2.63 -14.73
C PRO A 259 -4.49 -2.84 -13.46
N ILE A 260 -5.21 -3.95 -13.37
CA ILE A 260 -6.01 -4.30 -12.19
C ILE A 260 -5.07 -4.61 -11.03
N PHE A 261 -4.08 -5.49 -11.23
CA PHE A 261 -3.08 -5.78 -10.20
C PHE A 261 -2.37 -4.51 -9.70
N LYS A 262 -2.08 -3.56 -10.60
CA LYS A 262 -1.48 -2.28 -10.24
C LYS A 262 -2.38 -1.45 -9.33
N ARG A 263 -3.69 -1.37 -9.61
CA ARG A 263 -4.68 -0.66 -8.79
C ARG A 263 -4.79 -1.26 -7.38
N TYR A 264 -4.74 -2.59 -7.27
CA TYR A 264 -4.78 -3.29 -5.98
C TYR A 264 -3.39 -3.45 -5.32
N GLN A 265 -2.34 -2.84 -5.87
CA GLN A 265 -0.96 -2.94 -5.38
C GLN A 265 -0.51 -4.40 -5.12
N THR A 266 -0.94 -5.30 -6.00
CA THR A 266 -0.72 -6.74 -5.89
C THR A 266 0.30 -7.18 -6.94
N ALA A 267 1.27 -8.01 -6.55
CA ALA A 267 2.22 -8.61 -7.49
C ALA A 267 1.56 -9.74 -8.29
N ALA A 268 2.03 -9.97 -9.52
CA ALA A 268 1.42 -10.88 -10.47
C ALA A 268 2.45 -11.82 -11.12
N ILE A 269 2.28 -13.12 -10.92
CA ILE A 269 3.17 -14.16 -11.46
C ILE A 269 2.41 -14.97 -12.50
N ASN A 270 2.76 -14.81 -13.78
CA ASN A 270 2.07 -15.53 -14.84
C ASN A 270 2.54 -17.00 -14.90
N TRP A 271 1.75 -17.88 -15.49
CA TRP A 271 2.25 -19.21 -15.84
C TRP A 271 3.06 -19.11 -17.13
N GLY A 272 4.25 -19.75 -17.15
CA GLY A 272 5.13 -19.84 -18.31
C GLY A 272 6.06 -18.63 -18.52
N LEU A 273 7.20 -18.86 -19.15
CA LEU A 273 8.13 -17.79 -19.56
C LEU A 273 8.58 -18.04 -20.99
N VAL A 274 9.14 -19.22 -21.25
CA VAL A 274 9.68 -19.62 -22.55
C VAL A 274 8.98 -20.90 -23.01
N ALA A 275 8.48 -20.89 -24.24
CA ALA A 275 7.89 -22.07 -24.87
C ALA A 275 8.94 -23.18 -25.01
N GLY A 276 8.89 -24.14 -24.09
CA GLY A 276 9.89 -25.18 -23.91
C GLY A 276 9.33 -26.58 -23.98
N ARG A 277 10.02 -27.52 -23.33
CA ARG A 277 9.60 -28.92 -23.25
C ARG A 277 8.30 -29.12 -22.44
N SER A 278 7.90 -28.18 -21.58
CA SER A 278 6.59 -28.19 -20.91
C SER A 278 5.41 -27.94 -21.87
N GLN A 279 5.65 -27.28 -23.01
CA GLN A 279 4.66 -26.97 -24.05
C GLN A 279 3.43 -26.20 -23.53
N THR A 280 3.66 -25.31 -22.57
CA THR A 280 2.62 -24.46 -21.96
C THR A 280 2.06 -23.40 -22.90
N ASN A 281 2.67 -23.18 -24.07
CA ASN A 281 2.13 -22.37 -25.14
C ASN A 281 0.94 -23.04 -25.85
N TYR A 282 0.80 -24.38 -25.76
CA TYR A 282 -0.32 -25.12 -26.33
C TYR A 282 -1.54 -25.16 -25.40
N PRO A 283 -2.77 -25.25 -25.94
CA PRO A 283 -3.97 -25.42 -25.12
C PRO A 283 -4.01 -26.72 -24.33
N GLN A 284 -4.59 -26.66 -23.13
CA GLN A 284 -4.97 -27.86 -22.39
C GLN A 284 -6.05 -28.62 -23.16
N GLY A 285 -5.94 -29.96 -23.20
CA GLY A 285 -6.90 -30.84 -23.86
C GLY A 285 -6.48 -31.37 -25.24
N ASN A 286 -5.44 -30.77 -25.84
CA ASN A 286 -4.80 -31.28 -27.06
C ASN A 286 -4.42 -32.77 -26.94
N LYS A 287 -4.53 -33.50 -28.05
CA LYS A 287 -4.24 -34.94 -28.15
C LYS A 287 -2.85 -35.22 -28.71
N GLY A 288 -2.23 -34.24 -29.36
CA GLY A 288 -0.88 -34.28 -29.89
C GLY A 288 -0.81 -34.18 -31.41
N GLY A 289 0.26 -33.58 -31.91
CA GLY A 289 0.49 -33.35 -33.34
C GLY A 289 -0.26 -32.15 -33.93
N GLU A 290 -1.01 -31.40 -33.14
CA GLU A 290 -1.64 -30.16 -33.58
C GLU A 290 -0.59 -29.10 -33.97
N PRO A 291 -0.87 -28.20 -34.92
CA PRO A 291 0.02 -27.09 -35.24
C PRO A 291 0.15 -26.12 -34.07
N GLU A 292 1.18 -25.27 -34.10
CA GLU A 292 1.32 -24.18 -33.15
C GLU A 292 0.05 -23.30 -33.16
N PRO A 293 -0.55 -23.00 -31.99
CA PRO A 293 -1.78 -22.24 -31.93
C PRO A 293 -1.55 -20.77 -32.32
N GLU A 294 -2.51 -20.18 -33.04
CA GLU A 294 -2.49 -18.73 -33.35
C GLU A 294 -2.48 -17.88 -32.07
N LEU A 295 -3.23 -18.30 -31.05
CA LEU A 295 -3.24 -17.69 -29.72
C LEU A 295 -2.59 -18.64 -28.72
N TRP A 296 -1.40 -18.27 -28.23
CA TRP A 296 -0.70 -19.02 -27.20
C TRP A 296 -1.44 -19.02 -25.87
N TYR A 297 -1.34 -20.14 -25.16
CA TYR A 297 -1.99 -20.32 -23.87
C TYR A 297 -1.30 -19.52 -22.75
N HIS A 298 0.01 -19.74 -22.53
CA HIS A 298 0.76 -19.17 -21.39
C HIS A 298 2.05 -18.42 -21.74
N ASP A 299 2.99 -19.05 -22.45
CA ASP A 299 4.37 -18.52 -22.55
C ASP A 299 4.49 -17.13 -23.20
N ILE A 300 5.64 -16.48 -22.96
CA ILE A 300 5.96 -15.12 -23.43
C ILE A 300 6.95 -15.17 -24.59
N PHE A 301 7.98 -15.99 -24.47
CA PHE A 301 9.08 -16.08 -25.42
C PHE A 301 9.10 -17.40 -26.16
N ARG A 302 9.63 -17.37 -27.38
CA ARG A 302 10.09 -18.52 -28.14
C ARG A 302 11.47 -18.96 -27.62
N LYS A 303 11.93 -20.15 -28.01
CA LYS A 303 13.24 -20.69 -27.60
C LYS A 303 14.45 -19.83 -28.00
N ASP A 304 14.29 -18.98 -29.01
CA ASP A 304 15.31 -18.02 -29.46
C ASP A 304 15.23 -16.66 -28.75
N GLY A 305 14.28 -16.48 -27.82
CA GLY A 305 14.05 -15.23 -27.10
C GLY A 305 13.14 -14.24 -27.81
N SER A 306 12.68 -14.53 -29.03
CA SER A 306 11.70 -13.67 -29.69
C SER A 306 10.34 -13.75 -28.98
N PRO A 307 9.63 -12.62 -28.79
CA PRO A 307 8.36 -12.62 -28.07
C PRO A 307 7.23 -13.17 -28.94
N PHE A 308 6.28 -13.88 -28.33
CA PHE A 308 5.00 -14.25 -28.97
C PHE A 308 4.23 -13.00 -29.40
N ASN A 309 4.14 -12.00 -28.52
CA ASN A 309 3.44 -10.75 -28.79
C ASN A 309 4.25 -9.55 -28.29
N LYS A 310 4.70 -8.69 -29.21
CA LYS A 310 5.50 -7.49 -28.90
C LYS A 310 4.75 -6.44 -28.08
N GLU A 311 3.42 -6.35 -28.18
CA GLU A 311 2.63 -5.42 -27.37
C GLU A 311 2.56 -5.85 -25.91
N GLU A 312 2.49 -7.16 -25.64
CA GLU A 312 2.57 -7.68 -24.27
C GLU A 312 3.90 -7.32 -23.60
N ILE A 313 5.00 -7.38 -24.34
CA ILE A 313 6.32 -6.95 -23.85
C ILE A 313 6.31 -5.48 -23.42
N LYS A 314 5.68 -4.58 -24.19
CA LYS A 314 5.56 -3.17 -23.81
C LYS A 314 4.74 -3.01 -22.53
N ILE A 315 3.64 -3.76 -22.39
CA ILE A 315 2.76 -3.70 -21.22
C ILE A 315 3.49 -4.21 -19.98
N ILE A 316 4.21 -5.34 -20.06
CA ILE A 316 4.99 -5.91 -18.96
C ILE A 316 6.08 -4.91 -18.53
N LYS A 317 6.83 -4.34 -19.48
CA LYS A 317 7.83 -3.30 -19.19
C LYS A 317 7.21 -2.08 -18.51
N ALA A 318 6.04 -1.62 -18.97
CA ALA A 318 5.35 -0.48 -18.39
C ALA A 318 4.83 -0.76 -16.97
N TYR A 319 4.39 -1.99 -16.71
CA TYR A 319 3.96 -2.44 -15.39
C TYR A 319 5.14 -2.49 -14.40
N ASN A 320 6.28 -3.04 -14.84
CA ASN A 320 7.48 -3.19 -14.01
C ASN A 320 8.37 -1.93 -13.92
N LYS A 321 8.05 -0.86 -14.65
CA LYS A 321 8.85 0.36 -14.62
C LYS A 321 8.83 0.95 -13.22
N THR A 322 9.99 1.03 -12.57
CA THR A 322 10.16 1.71 -11.27
C THR A 322 9.51 3.08 -11.33
N ALA A 323 8.63 3.37 -10.38
CA ALA A 323 7.99 4.67 -10.31
C ALA A 323 9.08 5.75 -10.18
N VAL A 324 8.95 6.81 -10.98
CA VAL A 324 9.78 8.01 -10.85
C VAL A 324 9.21 8.82 -9.69
N ILE A 325 9.95 8.86 -8.59
CA ILE A 325 9.65 9.63 -7.39
C ILE A 325 10.24 11.02 -7.56
N ASP A 326 9.35 12.00 -7.50
CA ASP A 326 9.65 13.39 -7.20
C ASP A 326 8.96 13.72 -5.88
N ASP A 327 9.71 14.31 -4.94
CA ASP A 327 9.21 14.51 -3.58
C ASP A 327 9.97 15.60 -2.81
N GLY A 328 9.33 16.12 -1.76
CA GLY A 328 9.84 17.21 -0.93
C GLY A 328 9.42 18.60 -1.43
N PRO A 329 10.07 19.69 -0.97
CA PRO A 329 11.29 19.67 -0.16
C PRO A 329 11.07 19.30 1.31
N TYR A 330 12.11 18.75 1.95
CA TYR A 330 12.18 18.49 3.38
C TYR A 330 13.29 19.33 4.00
N VAL A 331 12.96 20.15 5.02
CA VAL A 331 13.90 21.13 5.61
C VAL A 331 14.32 20.67 7.00
N PHE A 332 15.59 20.32 7.17
CA PHE A 332 16.20 19.83 8.41
C PHE A 332 17.13 20.88 9.00
N TYR A 333 17.30 20.88 10.33
CA TYR A 333 18.23 21.76 11.03
C TYR A 333 19.33 20.94 11.69
N LYS A 334 20.57 21.20 11.32
CA LYS A 334 21.75 20.53 11.88
C LYS A 334 22.85 21.57 12.12
N ASN A 335 23.40 21.58 13.34
CA ASN A 335 24.51 22.47 13.73
C ASN A 335 24.26 23.96 13.40
N GLY A 336 23.04 24.44 13.65
CA GLY A 336 22.67 25.84 13.41
C GLY A 336 22.40 26.21 11.94
N LYS A 337 22.53 25.27 11.00
CA LYS A 337 22.23 25.46 9.57
C LYS A 337 20.99 24.69 9.17
N ASN A 338 20.27 25.18 8.15
CA ASN A 338 19.22 24.41 7.50
C ASN A 338 19.75 23.63 6.29
N PHE A 339 19.12 22.50 5.99
CA PHE A 339 19.38 21.64 4.84
C PHE A 339 18.04 21.29 4.18
N ILE A 340 17.90 21.64 2.91
CA ILE A 340 16.69 21.43 2.12
C ILE A 340 16.96 20.27 1.17
N TYR A 341 16.33 19.13 1.45
CA TYR A 341 16.41 17.93 0.63
C TYR A 341 15.25 17.87 -0.35
N ARG A 342 15.51 17.36 -1.55
CA ARG A 342 14.50 17.04 -2.56
C ARG A 342 14.86 15.76 -3.26
N ILE A 343 13.84 15.08 -3.77
CA ILE A 343 14.00 13.95 -4.67
C ILE A 343 13.52 14.42 -6.04
N VAL A 344 14.40 14.32 -7.03
CA VAL A 344 14.09 14.63 -8.43
C VAL A 344 14.55 13.47 -9.29
N ASN A 345 13.63 12.84 -9.99
CA ASN A 345 13.84 11.64 -10.79
C ASN A 345 14.59 10.53 -10.01
N ASN A 346 14.09 10.20 -8.80
CA ASN A 346 14.72 9.26 -7.85
C ASN A 346 16.10 9.68 -7.31
N LYS A 347 16.62 10.87 -7.65
CA LYS A 347 17.90 11.36 -7.14
C LYS A 347 17.69 12.37 -6.03
N VAL A 348 18.38 12.14 -4.90
CA VAL A 348 18.39 13.09 -3.80
C VAL A 348 19.29 14.27 -4.15
N THR A 349 18.76 15.47 -4.01
CA THR A 349 19.49 16.74 -4.09
C THR A 349 19.37 17.46 -2.77
N THR A 350 20.39 18.25 -2.43
CA THR A 350 20.42 18.98 -1.17
C THR A 350 21.04 20.34 -1.37
N ILE A 351 20.41 21.36 -0.81
CA ILE A 351 20.96 22.72 -0.69
C ILE A 351 20.95 23.11 0.79
N SER A 352 21.91 23.91 1.22
CA SER A 352 22.05 24.32 2.63
C SER A 352 21.99 25.82 2.80
N ASP A 353 21.59 26.24 4.00
CA ASP A 353 21.61 27.63 4.48
C ASP A 353 20.80 28.60 3.60
N GLN A 354 19.61 28.16 3.18
CA GLN A 354 18.68 28.95 2.38
C GLN A 354 17.43 29.30 3.20
N LYS A 355 16.98 30.54 3.09
CA LYS A 355 15.71 30.98 3.73
C LYS A 355 14.52 30.93 2.79
N ASN A 356 14.77 30.92 1.47
CA ASN A 356 13.73 30.85 0.45
C ASN A 356 14.00 29.64 -0.45
N PHE A 357 12.96 28.96 -0.87
CA PHE A 357 13.05 27.83 -1.80
C PHE A 357 11.72 27.65 -2.54
N LYS A 358 11.76 26.95 -3.66
CA LYS A 358 10.59 26.72 -4.51
C LYS A 358 9.97 25.34 -4.30
N VAL A 359 8.69 25.19 -3.99
CA VAL A 359 8.01 23.89 -4.11
C VAL A 359 7.74 23.63 -5.60
N THR A 360 8.11 22.45 -6.11
CA THR A 360 8.11 22.14 -7.54
C THR A 360 7.20 20.97 -7.86
N PHE A 361 6.47 21.06 -8.97
CA PHE A 361 5.57 20.02 -9.45
C PHE A 361 6.06 19.41 -10.76
N LYS A 362 5.63 18.19 -11.07
CA LYS A 362 5.77 17.62 -12.42
C LYS A 362 4.96 18.42 -13.45
N GLU A 363 3.81 18.94 -13.04
CA GLU A 363 2.95 19.76 -13.88
C GLU A 363 3.47 21.21 -13.95
N PRO A 364 3.69 21.75 -15.17
CA PRO A 364 4.12 23.14 -15.33
C PRO A 364 3.13 24.13 -14.71
N GLY A 365 3.64 25.26 -14.20
CA GLY A 365 2.84 26.38 -13.73
C GLY A 365 2.25 26.24 -12.33
N LYS A 366 2.53 25.14 -11.62
CA LYS A 366 2.06 24.93 -10.23
C LYS A 366 3.09 25.27 -9.16
N ASP A 367 4.34 25.51 -9.55
CA ASP A 367 5.41 25.85 -8.62
C ASP A 367 5.11 27.11 -7.80
N PHE A 368 5.58 27.15 -6.56
CA PHE A 368 5.47 28.34 -5.71
C PHE A 368 6.66 28.51 -4.78
N GLU A 369 6.91 29.75 -4.35
CA GLU A 369 7.98 30.06 -3.42
C GLU A 369 7.50 30.00 -1.96
N VAL A 370 8.39 29.49 -1.13
CA VAL A 370 8.25 29.42 0.32
C VAL A 370 9.43 30.14 0.96
N LYS A 371 9.11 30.98 1.95
CA LYS A 371 10.08 31.61 2.83
C LYS A 371 9.96 31.01 4.22
N LEU A 372 11.06 30.53 4.79
CA LEU A 372 11.12 30.05 6.17
C LEU A 372 10.74 31.16 7.15
N GLN A 373 9.88 30.82 8.09
CA GLN A 373 9.45 31.66 9.20
C GLN A 373 10.62 31.83 10.18
N GLY A 374 10.82 33.06 10.65
CA GLY A 374 11.91 33.34 11.61
C GLY A 374 11.67 32.73 12.98
N GLU A 375 10.41 32.66 13.42
CA GLU A 375 10.01 32.09 14.70
C GLU A 375 8.65 31.40 14.55
N LEU A 376 8.56 30.16 15.03
CA LEU A 376 7.33 29.37 15.03
C LEU A 376 6.66 29.51 16.40
N LYS A 377 5.50 30.18 16.44
CA LYS A 377 4.73 30.41 17.67
C LYS A 377 3.46 29.59 17.68
N THR A 378 3.06 29.17 18.88
CA THR A 378 1.69 28.69 19.11
C THR A 378 0.74 29.89 19.01
N GLY A 379 -0.31 29.76 18.22
CA GLY A 379 -1.34 30.80 18.08
C GLY A 379 -2.27 30.85 19.30
N PRO A 380 -3.06 31.93 19.45
CA PRO A 380 -4.19 31.95 20.37
C PRO A 380 -5.14 30.77 20.16
N VAL A 381 -6.00 30.50 21.14
CA VAL A 381 -7.07 29.51 20.99
C VAL A 381 -8.45 30.13 20.76
N ASP A 382 -8.62 31.43 21.05
CA ASP A 382 -9.87 32.18 20.87
C ASP A 382 -9.61 33.41 19.98
N TYR A 383 -10.40 33.55 18.92
CA TYR A 383 -10.27 34.59 17.91
C TYR A 383 -11.61 35.30 17.69
N PRO A 384 -11.60 36.61 17.36
CA PRO A 384 -12.82 37.28 16.93
C PRO A 384 -13.32 36.72 15.59
N MET A 385 -14.63 36.81 15.35
CA MET A 385 -15.21 36.43 14.07
C MET A 385 -14.73 37.39 12.95
N PRO A 386 -14.11 36.90 11.87
CA PRO A 386 -13.74 37.74 10.73
C PRO A 386 -14.97 38.05 9.86
N GLU A 387 -14.82 38.99 8.94
CA GLU A 387 -15.87 39.30 7.94
C GLU A 387 -16.19 38.09 7.05
N LYS A 388 -15.17 37.28 6.76
CA LYS A 388 -15.28 36.05 5.96
C LYS A 388 -14.44 34.92 6.57
N LEU A 389 -15.01 33.73 6.64
CA LEU A 389 -14.33 32.51 7.10
C LEU A 389 -14.52 31.41 6.05
N PHE A 390 -13.43 30.81 5.58
CA PHE A 390 -13.45 29.68 4.65
C PHE A 390 -12.89 28.44 5.35
N VAL A 391 -13.59 27.32 5.30
CA VAL A 391 -13.30 26.14 6.13
C VAL A 391 -13.28 24.88 5.28
N LEU A 392 -12.24 24.08 5.49
CA LEU A 392 -11.96 22.80 4.84
C LEU A 392 -11.49 21.78 5.89
N SER A 393 -11.45 20.52 5.52
CA SER A 393 -10.89 19.43 6.32
C SER A 393 -10.48 18.27 5.42
N ASP A 394 -9.66 17.35 5.94
CA ASP A 394 -9.45 16.01 5.35
C ASP A 394 -8.99 16.05 3.88
N ILE A 395 -8.14 17.03 3.54
CA ILE A 395 -7.57 17.14 2.18
C ILE A 395 -6.62 15.97 1.91
N GLU A 396 -5.93 15.46 2.94
CA GLU A 396 -5.12 14.23 2.87
C GLU A 396 -4.20 14.19 1.63
N GLY A 397 -3.51 15.30 1.34
CA GLY A 397 -2.57 15.41 0.22
C GLY A 397 -3.18 15.50 -1.18
N GLU A 398 -4.50 15.70 -1.33
CA GLU A 398 -5.19 15.98 -2.60
C GLU A 398 -5.04 17.45 -3.02
N PHE A 399 -3.79 17.86 -3.33
CA PHE A 399 -3.42 19.26 -3.56
C PHE A 399 -4.24 19.95 -4.65
N ASN A 400 -4.61 19.24 -5.72
CA ASN A 400 -5.34 19.84 -6.84
C ASN A 400 -6.74 20.31 -6.46
N ALA A 401 -7.48 19.50 -5.70
CA ALA A 401 -8.80 19.89 -5.22
C ALA A 401 -8.72 21.08 -4.27
N PHE A 402 -7.77 21.04 -3.33
CA PHE A 402 -7.48 22.15 -2.43
C PHE A 402 -7.18 23.44 -3.20
N ARG A 403 -6.29 23.39 -4.18
CA ARG A 403 -5.93 24.52 -5.05
C ARG A 403 -7.15 25.05 -5.80
N SER A 404 -7.95 24.18 -6.41
CA SER A 404 -9.14 24.57 -7.17
C SER A 404 -10.16 25.30 -6.30
N LEU A 405 -10.46 24.78 -5.12
CA LEU A 405 -11.38 25.41 -4.16
C LEU A 405 -10.91 26.80 -3.74
N LEU A 406 -9.61 26.96 -3.43
CA LEU A 406 -9.07 28.25 -3.00
C LEU A 406 -9.05 29.28 -4.14
N LEU A 407 -8.73 28.89 -5.37
CA LEU A 407 -8.75 29.78 -6.54
C LEU A 407 -10.18 30.23 -6.86
N ALA A 408 -11.09 29.26 -6.97
CA ALA A 408 -12.48 29.53 -7.33
C ALA A 408 -13.21 30.38 -6.28
N SER A 409 -12.80 30.28 -5.01
CA SER A 409 -13.33 31.08 -3.90
C SER A 409 -12.57 32.39 -3.66
N HIS A 410 -11.59 32.73 -4.51
CA HIS A 410 -10.73 33.91 -4.39
C HIS A 410 -10.03 34.03 -3.02
N ILE A 411 -9.59 32.90 -2.47
CA ILE A 411 -8.74 32.87 -1.28
C ILE A 411 -7.29 33.16 -1.67
N ILE A 412 -6.89 32.62 -2.82
CA ILE A 412 -5.58 32.81 -3.44
C ILE A 412 -5.70 33.22 -4.92
N ASP A 413 -4.62 33.76 -5.49
CA ASP A 413 -4.44 33.89 -6.94
C ASP A 413 -3.66 32.69 -7.53
N GLU A 414 -3.48 32.67 -8.86
CA GLU A 414 -2.74 31.63 -9.60
C GLU A 414 -1.26 31.52 -9.18
N GLN A 415 -0.70 32.55 -8.54
CA GLN A 415 0.65 32.58 -7.97
C GLN A 415 0.65 32.26 -6.47
N TYR A 416 -0.46 31.74 -5.95
CA TYR A 416 -0.66 31.36 -4.56
C TYR A 416 -0.49 32.53 -3.57
N ASN A 417 -0.73 33.77 -4.01
CA ASN A 417 -0.77 34.92 -3.12
C ASN A 417 -2.12 35.04 -2.45
N TRP A 418 -2.13 35.53 -1.21
CA TRP A 418 -3.36 35.72 -0.45
C TRP A 418 -4.21 36.86 -1.03
N THR A 419 -5.43 36.54 -1.43
CA THR A 419 -6.41 37.49 -1.99
C THR A 419 -7.66 37.65 -1.12
N PHE A 420 -7.76 36.91 -0.02
CA PHE A 420 -8.94 36.91 0.87
C PHE A 420 -9.00 38.08 1.88
N GLY A 421 -8.25 39.16 1.66
CA GLY A 421 -8.26 40.35 2.52
C GLY A 421 -8.01 40.02 4.01
N LYS A 422 -8.92 40.48 4.89
CA LYS A 422 -8.91 40.18 6.33
C LYS A 422 -9.67 38.89 6.70
N GLY A 423 -10.09 38.11 5.71
CA GLY A 423 -10.76 36.84 5.94
C GLY A 423 -9.82 35.82 6.58
N HIS A 424 -10.38 34.72 7.05
CA HIS A 424 -9.61 33.64 7.64
C HIS A 424 -9.87 32.33 6.88
N LEU A 425 -8.84 31.50 6.72
CA LEU A 425 -8.92 30.12 6.22
C LEU A 425 -8.75 29.16 7.41
N VAL A 426 -9.57 28.12 7.51
CA VAL A 426 -9.49 27.10 8.57
C VAL A 426 -9.37 25.71 7.96
N ILE A 427 -8.40 24.94 8.43
CA ILE A 427 -8.24 23.52 8.10
C ILE A 427 -8.50 22.70 9.36
N CYS A 428 -9.56 21.87 9.32
CA CYS A 428 -9.97 21.02 10.45
C CYS A 428 -9.22 19.68 10.50
N GLY A 429 -7.90 19.69 10.28
CA GLY A 429 -7.03 18.52 10.42
C GLY A 429 -6.94 17.62 9.18
N ASP A 430 -6.16 16.55 9.36
CA ASP A 430 -5.85 15.50 8.37
C ASP A 430 -5.16 16.04 7.12
N LEU A 431 -3.93 16.52 7.35
CA LEU A 431 -3.04 17.02 6.33
C LEU A 431 -2.25 15.91 5.63
N PHE A 432 -2.12 14.77 6.28
CA PHE A 432 -1.27 13.64 5.91
C PHE A 432 -2.04 12.49 5.27
N ASP A 433 -1.26 11.51 4.80
CA ASP A 433 -1.71 10.21 4.29
C ASP A 433 -2.53 10.27 3.01
N ARG A 434 -2.83 9.10 2.45
CA ARG A 434 -3.66 8.83 1.25
C ARG A 434 -3.25 9.53 -0.06
N GLY A 435 -3.10 10.85 -0.12
CA GLY A 435 -2.70 11.60 -1.31
C GLY A 435 -1.20 11.55 -1.60
N LEU A 436 -0.84 11.94 -2.83
CA LEU A 436 0.54 11.91 -3.33
C LEU A 436 1.25 13.27 -3.28
N GLN A 437 0.61 14.32 -2.76
CA GLN A 437 1.12 15.69 -2.73
C GLN A 437 1.09 16.32 -1.32
N VAL A 438 1.37 15.52 -0.29
CA VAL A 438 1.33 15.93 1.13
C VAL A 438 2.35 17.05 1.43
N PRO A 439 3.65 16.95 1.07
CA PRO A 439 4.59 18.03 1.31
C PRO A 439 4.17 19.35 0.65
N GLU A 440 3.70 19.29 -0.60
CA GLU A 440 3.28 20.47 -1.36
C GLU A 440 2.07 21.15 -0.72
N TYR A 441 1.10 20.37 -0.27
CA TYR A 441 -0.07 20.86 0.46
C TYR A 441 0.32 21.56 1.77
N ILE A 442 1.15 20.92 2.60
CA ILE A 442 1.57 21.49 3.89
C ILE A 442 2.42 22.75 3.68
N TRP A 443 3.32 22.77 2.69
CA TRP A 443 4.11 23.96 2.38
C TRP A 443 3.26 25.14 1.88
N LEU A 444 2.18 24.88 1.16
CA LEU A 444 1.25 25.93 0.75
C LEU A 444 0.57 26.54 1.98
N LEU A 445 0.05 25.72 2.90
CA LEU A 445 -0.52 26.22 4.17
C LEU A 445 0.48 27.05 4.97
N TYR A 446 1.71 26.53 5.13
CA TYR A 446 2.80 27.21 5.80
C TYR A 446 3.12 28.58 5.17
N SER A 447 3.10 28.67 3.84
CA SER A 447 3.33 29.92 3.10
C SER A 447 2.16 30.89 3.27
N LEU A 448 0.93 30.39 3.21
CA LEU A 448 -0.28 31.19 3.34
C LEU A 448 -0.43 31.83 4.72
N GLU A 449 0.05 31.21 5.80
CA GLU A 449 0.06 31.85 7.13
C GLU A 449 0.74 33.22 7.12
N GLN A 450 1.92 33.32 6.49
CA GLN A 450 2.65 34.58 6.39
C GLN A 450 1.95 35.57 5.45
N LYS A 451 1.46 35.09 4.31
CA LYS A 451 0.79 35.92 3.30
C LYS A 451 -0.54 36.48 3.81
N ALA A 452 -1.33 35.68 4.51
CA ALA A 452 -2.58 36.10 5.15
C ALA A 452 -2.32 37.14 6.24
N LYS A 453 -1.37 36.86 7.14
CA LYS A 453 -1.00 37.78 8.22
C LYS A 453 -0.55 39.14 7.70
N ALA A 454 0.21 39.18 6.59
CA ALA A 454 0.62 40.43 5.95
C ALA A 454 -0.56 41.27 5.42
N LYS A 455 -1.71 40.64 5.17
CA LYS A 455 -2.96 41.29 4.75
C LYS A 455 -4.00 41.41 5.88
N ARG A 456 -3.60 41.14 7.13
CA ARG A 456 -4.45 41.10 8.33
C ARG A 456 -5.54 40.02 8.28
N GLY A 457 -5.36 38.99 7.45
CA GLY A 457 -6.11 37.74 7.53
C GLY A 457 -5.38 36.69 8.39
N TYR A 458 -5.89 35.47 8.41
CA TYR A 458 -5.33 34.37 9.19
C TYR A 458 -5.52 33.01 8.52
N VAL A 459 -4.60 32.07 8.79
CA VAL A 459 -4.73 30.66 8.41
C VAL A 459 -4.69 29.85 9.69
N HIS A 460 -5.77 29.16 10.00
CA HIS A 460 -5.94 28.28 11.14
C HIS A 460 -5.72 26.84 10.70
N VAL A 461 -4.83 26.14 11.38
CA VAL A 461 -4.60 24.71 11.16
C VAL A 461 -4.73 24.05 12.52
N VAL A 462 -5.80 23.26 12.69
CA VAL A 462 -5.95 22.37 13.83
C VAL A 462 -5.55 20.96 13.41
N LEU A 463 -4.95 20.18 14.32
CA LEU A 463 -4.48 18.84 14.00
C LEU A 463 -5.61 17.80 14.05
N GLY A 464 -5.61 16.90 13.06
CA GLY A 464 -6.43 15.70 12.96
C GLY A 464 -5.71 14.43 13.38
N ASN A 465 -6.37 13.28 13.21
CA ASN A 465 -5.79 12.01 13.62
C ASN A 465 -4.62 11.59 12.74
N HIS A 466 -4.69 11.79 11.42
CA HIS A 466 -3.60 11.43 10.51
C HIS A 466 -2.34 12.26 10.81
N ASP A 467 -2.50 13.51 11.24
CA ASP A 467 -1.39 14.37 11.64
C ASP A 467 -0.64 13.81 12.86
N VAL A 468 -1.36 13.48 13.94
CA VAL A 468 -0.74 12.92 15.15
C VAL A 468 -0.27 11.48 14.95
N MET A 469 -0.91 10.70 14.08
CA MET A 469 -0.43 9.36 13.70
C MET A 469 0.94 9.45 13.03
N ASN A 470 1.09 10.33 12.05
CA ASN A 470 2.36 10.52 11.35
C ASN A 470 3.47 11.03 12.31
N LEU A 471 3.15 11.97 13.19
CA LEU A 471 4.11 12.46 14.19
C LEU A 471 4.52 11.40 15.22
N SER A 472 3.61 10.50 15.61
CA SER A 472 3.84 9.47 16.64
C SER A 472 4.39 8.14 16.11
N GLY A 473 4.55 8.01 14.79
CA GLY A 473 5.14 6.83 14.15
C GLY A 473 4.14 5.75 13.74
N ASP A 474 2.85 6.10 13.59
CA ASP A 474 1.82 5.22 13.05
C ASP A 474 1.60 5.53 11.56
N PHE A 475 2.17 4.69 10.69
CA PHE A 475 2.24 4.92 9.25
C PHE A 475 1.31 4.03 8.42
N ARG A 476 0.24 3.50 9.03
CA ARG A 476 -0.65 2.52 8.37
C ARG A 476 -1.33 3.05 7.11
N TYR A 477 -1.46 4.38 6.97
CA TYR A 477 -2.11 5.04 5.84
C TYR A 477 -1.15 5.85 4.95
N VAL A 478 0.15 5.85 5.29
CA VAL A 478 1.18 6.56 4.51
C VAL A 478 1.31 5.91 3.15
N GLN A 479 1.27 6.72 2.09
CA GLN A 479 1.50 6.23 0.75
C GLN A 479 2.92 5.63 0.61
N PRO A 480 3.06 4.45 0.00
CA PRO A 480 4.31 3.86 -0.47
C PRO A 480 5.40 4.82 -0.96
N LYS A 481 5.00 5.85 -1.73
CA LYS A 481 5.91 6.85 -2.29
C LYS A 481 6.83 7.43 -1.22
N TYR A 482 6.29 7.83 -0.07
CA TYR A 482 7.05 8.55 0.95
C TYR A 482 8.00 7.63 1.74
N LEU A 483 7.63 6.35 1.91
CA LEU A 483 8.54 5.36 2.50
C LEU A 483 9.74 5.09 1.59
N GLU A 484 9.52 5.10 0.27
CA GLU A 484 10.60 4.97 -0.70
C GLU A 484 11.43 6.25 -0.81
N SER A 485 10.80 7.43 -0.70
CA SER A 485 11.50 8.71 -0.58
C SER A 485 12.49 8.71 0.59
N ALA A 486 12.05 8.23 1.77
CA ALA A 486 12.89 8.13 2.95
C ALA A 486 14.10 7.20 2.72
N LYS A 487 13.90 6.05 2.07
CA LYS A 487 14.99 5.14 1.69
C LYS A 487 15.98 5.77 0.72
N LEU A 488 15.51 6.49 -0.29
CA LEU A 488 16.39 7.20 -1.24
C LEU A 488 17.27 8.21 -0.50
N MET A 489 16.74 8.85 0.54
CA MET A 489 17.46 9.78 1.40
C MET A 489 18.31 9.11 2.49
N GLY A 490 18.25 7.78 2.63
CA GLY A 490 18.94 7.04 3.69
C GLY A 490 18.41 7.33 5.09
N MET A 491 17.11 7.60 5.22
CA MET A 491 16.42 8.00 6.46
C MET A 491 15.18 7.13 6.73
N ASP A 492 14.66 7.16 7.96
CA ASP A 492 13.32 6.66 8.25
C ASP A 492 12.28 7.75 7.90
N TYR A 493 11.08 7.35 7.48
CA TYR A 493 10.01 8.32 7.16
C TYR A 493 9.65 9.23 8.35
N LYS A 494 9.72 8.72 9.58
CA LYS A 494 9.51 9.51 10.81
C LYS A 494 10.43 10.74 10.89
N ASP A 495 11.62 10.66 10.28
CA ASP A 495 12.65 11.70 10.39
C ASP A 495 12.24 12.94 9.57
N PHE A 496 11.38 12.80 8.55
CA PHE A 496 10.92 13.91 7.71
C PHE A 496 10.16 14.99 8.50
N TYR A 497 9.50 14.59 9.59
CA TYR A 497 8.68 15.46 10.44
C TYR A 497 9.13 15.44 11.91
N ALA A 498 10.41 15.14 12.15
CA ALA A 498 11.01 15.16 13.48
C ALA A 498 11.13 16.58 14.07
N LYS A 499 11.47 16.68 15.36
CA LYS A 499 11.55 17.97 16.09
C LYS A 499 12.62 18.93 15.56
N ASP A 500 13.58 18.42 14.81
CA ASP A 500 14.65 19.17 14.15
C ASP A 500 14.34 19.53 12.69
N THR A 501 13.12 19.27 12.20
CA THR A 501 12.67 19.70 10.87
C THR A 501 11.73 20.90 10.94
N GLU A 502 11.68 21.70 9.87
CA GLU A 502 10.83 22.90 9.86
C GLU A 502 9.35 22.55 10.00
N LEU A 503 8.85 21.65 9.14
CA LEU A 503 7.45 21.24 9.19
C LEU A 503 7.15 20.46 10.47
N GLY A 504 8.09 19.66 10.98
CA GLY A 504 7.92 18.99 12.27
C GLY A 504 7.75 19.96 13.44
N ARG A 505 8.50 21.06 13.47
CA ARG A 505 8.30 22.13 14.46
C ARG A 505 7.01 22.91 14.24
N TRP A 506 6.68 23.22 12.99
CA TRP A 506 5.46 23.95 12.63
C TRP A 506 4.20 23.18 13.02
N LEU A 507 4.13 21.88 12.73
CA LEU A 507 3.02 21.01 13.14
C LEU A 507 2.87 20.97 14.67
N ARG A 508 3.98 20.87 15.40
CA ARG A 508 3.97 20.88 16.86
C ARG A 508 3.59 22.23 17.48
N SER A 509 3.52 23.31 16.70
CA SER A 509 3.01 24.60 17.16
C SER A 509 1.50 24.73 17.03
N LYS A 510 0.82 23.77 16.41
CA LYS A 510 -0.62 23.84 16.10
C LYS A 510 -1.50 23.46 17.27
N ASN A 511 -2.71 24.02 17.23
CA ASN A 511 -3.79 23.69 18.15
C ASN A 511 -4.52 22.43 17.67
N THR A 512 -5.39 21.91 18.53
CA THR A 512 -6.32 20.79 18.25
C THR A 512 -7.76 21.24 18.32
N LEU A 513 -8.02 22.34 19.03
CA LEU A 513 -9.32 22.94 19.21
C LEU A 513 -9.17 24.45 19.25
N GLU A 514 -9.88 25.15 18.38
CA GLU A 514 -9.92 26.62 18.35
C GLU A 514 -11.36 27.12 18.39
N LYS A 515 -11.54 28.34 18.91
CA LYS A 515 -12.80 29.07 18.87
C LYS A 515 -12.63 30.33 18.04
N ILE A 516 -13.51 30.54 17.06
CA ILE A 516 -13.55 31.76 16.25
C ILE A 516 -14.96 32.34 16.35
N GLY A 517 -15.08 33.48 17.02
CA GLY A 517 -16.37 34.06 17.39
C GLY A 517 -17.17 33.10 18.27
N GLY A 518 -18.29 32.61 17.75
CA GLY A 518 -19.16 31.64 18.43
C GLY A 518 -19.01 30.21 17.92
N LEU A 519 -17.96 29.87 17.18
CA LEU A 519 -17.81 28.57 16.51
C LEU A 519 -16.58 27.84 17.05
N LEU A 520 -16.72 26.55 17.35
CA LEU A 520 -15.60 25.65 17.66
C LEU A 520 -15.13 24.92 16.40
N PHE A 521 -13.82 24.80 16.24
CA PHE A 521 -13.17 24.08 15.14
C PHE A 521 -12.22 23.03 15.70
N LEU A 522 -12.40 21.79 15.27
CA LEU A 522 -11.56 20.64 15.59
C LEU A 522 -11.80 19.54 14.56
N HIS A 523 -10.97 18.51 14.57
CA HIS A 523 -11.05 17.46 13.57
C HIS A 523 -12.22 16.48 13.78
N GLY A 524 -12.25 15.70 14.88
CA GLY A 524 -13.30 14.71 15.11
C GLY A 524 -14.51 15.27 15.88
N GLY A 525 -14.28 15.71 17.11
CA GLY A 525 -15.35 16.22 17.98
C GLY A 525 -15.04 16.12 19.47
N ILE A 526 -15.92 16.62 20.31
CA ILE A 526 -15.75 16.65 21.77
C ILE A 526 -16.73 15.65 22.38
N SER A 527 -16.20 14.58 22.97
CA SER A 527 -17.03 13.56 23.60
C SER A 527 -17.47 13.95 25.00
N PRO A 528 -18.55 13.33 25.53
CA PRO A 528 -18.97 13.52 26.91
C PRO A 528 -17.85 13.26 27.93
N GLU A 529 -16.93 12.35 27.67
CA GLU A 529 -15.79 12.07 28.56
C GLU A 529 -14.80 13.24 28.66
N ILE A 530 -14.60 13.98 27.56
CA ILE A 530 -13.82 15.22 27.57
C ILE A 530 -14.56 16.31 28.36
N ASN A 531 -15.89 16.46 28.17
CA ASN A 531 -16.69 17.43 28.91
C ASN A 531 -16.64 17.22 30.42
N LYS A 532 -16.59 15.97 30.89
CA LYS A 532 -16.47 15.63 32.31
C LYS A 532 -15.17 16.13 32.94
N GLN A 533 -14.11 16.32 32.16
CA GLN A 533 -12.85 16.84 32.67
C GLN A 533 -12.92 18.34 33.01
N LYS A 534 -13.91 19.06 32.44
CA LYS A 534 -14.12 20.51 32.62
C LYS A 534 -12.88 21.35 32.27
N TRP A 535 -12.01 20.83 31.41
CA TRP A 535 -10.87 21.58 30.90
C TRP A 535 -11.31 22.78 30.07
N THR A 536 -10.58 23.88 30.18
CA THR A 536 -10.75 25.04 29.32
C THR A 536 -10.19 24.76 27.91
N LEU A 537 -10.58 25.61 26.96
CA LEU A 537 -10.07 25.61 25.60
C LEU A 537 -8.52 25.64 25.55
N GLU A 538 -7.90 26.48 26.39
CA GLU A 538 -6.44 26.59 26.51
C GLU A 538 -5.84 25.30 27.09
N GLN A 539 -6.43 24.76 28.16
CA GLN A 539 -5.94 23.56 28.82
C GLN A 539 -5.91 22.36 27.88
N ILE A 540 -6.96 22.14 27.08
CA ILE A 540 -7.00 21.03 26.12
C ILE A 540 -5.78 21.07 25.18
N ASN A 541 -5.50 22.24 24.61
CA ASN A 541 -4.38 22.41 23.68
C ASN A 541 -3.02 22.24 24.37
N VAL A 542 -2.84 22.84 25.55
CA VAL A 542 -1.60 22.74 26.33
C VAL A 542 -1.33 21.31 26.78
N LEU A 543 -2.37 20.56 27.19
CA LEU A 543 -2.25 19.19 27.65
C LEU A 543 -1.99 18.20 26.52
N ALA A 544 -2.56 18.41 25.32
CA ALA A 544 -2.37 17.51 24.19
C ALA A 544 -1.00 17.68 23.51
N ARG A 545 -0.54 18.92 23.32
CA ARG A 545 0.63 19.25 22.48
C ARG A 545 1.93 18.50 22.78
N PRO A 546 2.34 18.28 24.04
CA PRO A 546 3.55 17.51 24.36
C PRO A 546 3.51 16.06 23.87
N TYR A 547 2.33 15.53 23.55
CA TYR A 547 2.10 14.12 23.23
C TYR A 547 1.75 13.87 21.76
N TYR A 548 1.73 14.88 20.89
CA TYR A 548 1.44 14.68 19.45
C TYR A 548 2.38 13.67 18.78
N ASP A 549 3.63 13.60 19.21
CA ASP A 549 4.65 12.71 18.65
C ASP A 549 5.04 11.56 19.58
N GLN A 550 4.20 11.28 20.57
CA GLN A 550 4.41 10.23 21.55
C GLN A 550 3.52 9.03 21.22
N LYS A 551 4.05 7.82 21.44
CA LYS A 551 3.23 6.61 21.33
C LYS A 551 2.14 6.67 22.39
N LYS A 552 0.92 6.24 22.07
CA LYS A 552 -0.20 6.23 23.02
C LYS A 552 0.12 5.55 24.36
N ALA A 553 0.99 4.54 24.36
CA ALA A 553 1.43 3.84 25.57
C ALA A 553 2.24 4.71 26.55
N THR A 554 2.84 5.81 26.08
CA THR A 554 3.66 6.73 26.90
C THR A 554 2.89 7.95 27.39
N VAL A 555 1.64 8.12 26.96
CA VAL A 555 0.74 9.19 27.44
C VAL A 555 0.29 8.87 28.88
N PRO A 556 0.37 9.80 29.84
CA PRO A 556 -0.13 9.60 31.20
C PRO A 556 -1.59 9.20 31.23
N ASP A 557 -1.99 8.33 32.17
CA ASP A 557 -3.36 7.82 32.26
C ASP A 557 -4.42 8.93 32.35
N SER A 558 -4.13 10.01 33.08
CA SER A 558 -5.00 11.18 33.19
C SER A 558 -5.23 11.94 31.88
N LEU A 559 -4.34 11.76 30.90
CA LEU A 559 -4.38 12.44 29.60
C LEU A 559 -4.72 11.50 28.43
N LYS A 560 -4.76 10.18 28.66
CA LYS A 560 -5.11 9.20 27.61
C LYS A 560 -6.48 9.47 26.99
N VAL A 561 -7.40 10.10 27.73
CA VAL A 561 -8.72 10.50 27.23
C VAL A 561 -8.63 11.48 26.05
N LEU A 562 -7.57 12.29 25.92
CA LEU A 562 -7.37 13.21 24.77
C LEU A 562 -7.02 12.48 23.47
N PHE A 563 -6.49 11.25 23.57
CA PHE A 563 -6.02 10.42 22.45
C PHE A 563 -6.78 9.09 22.35
N ALA A 564 -7.93 9.00 23.02
CA ALA A 564 -8.81 7.85 22.94
C ALA A 564 -9.50 7.77 21.56
N LYS A 565 -10.07 6.61 21.23
CA LYS A 565 -10.78 6.40 19.94
C LYS A 565 -12.06 7.23 19.83
N ASP A 566 -12.51 7.75 20.95
CA ASP A 566 -13.70 8.55 21.17
C ASP A 566 -13.34 9.97 21.66
N ALA A 567 -12.15 10.46 21.30
CA ALA A 567 -11.61 11.74 21.73
C ALA A 567 -11.50 12.76 20.59
N LEU A 568 -10.89 13.91 20.86
CA LEU A 568 -10.77 15.08 19.97
C LEU A 568 -10.48 14.74 18.50
N PHE A 569 -9.51 13.86 18.26
CA PHE A 569 -9.05 13.48 16.93
C PHE A 569 -9.88 12.39 16.27
N TRP A 570 -10.67 11.62 17.01
CA TRP A 570 -11.28 10.38 16.50
C TRP A 570 -12.79 10.32 16.72
N TYR A 571 -13.36 11.28 17.45
CA TYR A 571 -14.73 11.20 17.91
C TYR A 571 -15.72 11.31 16.75
N ARG A 572 -16.60 10.29 16.63
CA ARG A 572 -17.64 10.21 15.60
C ARG A 572 -19.06 10.25 16.14
N GLY A 573 -19.23 10.46 17.46
CA GLY A 573 -20.54 10.35 18.13
C GLY A 573 -21.56 11.43 17.77
N TYR A 574 -21.20 12.39 16.92
CA TYR A 574 -22.18 13.27 16.27
C TYR A 574 -22.93 12.56 15.12
N PHE A 575 -22.32 11.55 14.50
CA PHE A 575 -22.76 11.01 13.22
C PHE A 575 -22.97 9.49 13.25
N VAL A 576 -22.25 8.77 14.11
CA VAL A 576 -22.23 7.30 14.19
C VAL A 576 -22.82 6.85 15.52
N GLU A 577 -23.61 5.78 15.49
CA GLU A 577 -24.26 5.24 16.69
C GLU A 577 -23.25 4.56 17.66
N PRO A 578 -23.43 4.70 18.99
CA PRO A 578 -24.48 5.50 19.63
C PRO A 578 -24.18 7.01 19.54
N LYS A 579 -25.14 7.77 19.00
CA LYS A 579 -25.02 9.23 18.90
C LYS A 579 -25.21 9.90 20.26
N ILE A 580 -24.62 11.08 20.42
CA ILE A 580 -24.94 11.94 21.56
C ILE A 580 -26.37 12.47 21.48
N THR A 581 -26.90 12.82 22.64
CA THR A 581 -28.16 13.54 22.74
C THR A 581 -27.96 15.04 22.50
N HIS A 582 -29.03 15.75 22.13
CA HIS A 582 -29.03 17.22 22.03
C HIS A 582 -28.63 17.89 23.36
N ALA A 583 -28.95 17.28 24.51
CA ALA A 583 -28.57 17.80 25.82
C ALA A 583 -27.06 17.71 26.07
N GLN A 584 -26.43 16.59 25.69
CA GLN A 584 -24.98 16.43 25.79
C GLN A 584 -24.24 17.39 24.85
N LEU A 585 -24.75 17.59 23.63
CA LEU A 585 -24.20 18.59 22.72
C LEU A 585 -24.32 20.01 23.31
N GLN A 586 -25.47 20.33 23.90
CA GLN A 586 -25.70 21.63 24.54
C GLN A 586 -24.74 21.86 25.70
N GLU A 587 -24.46 20.83 26.52
CA GLU A 587 -23.45 20.93 27.59
C GLU A 587 -22.07 21.33 27.03
N THR A 588 -21.65 20.73 25.91
CA THR A 588 -20.40 21.11 25.22
C THR A 588 -20.44 22.59 24.83
N LEU A 589 -21.50 23.01 24.14
CA LEU A 589 -21.64 24.39 23.63
C LEU A 589 -21.64 25.41 24.77
N ASP A 590 -22.35 25.14 25.87
CA ASP A 590 -22.42 26.02 27.03
C ASP A 590 -21.06 26.11 27.73
N HIS A 591 -20.37 24.98 27.92
CA HIS A 591 -19.05 24.93 28.55
C HIS A 591 -18.01 25.79 27.83
N PHE A 592 -18.01 25.75 26.49
CA PHE A 592 -17.08 26.54 25.67
C PHE A 592 -17.64 27.89 25.22
N LYS A 593 -18.86 28.25 25.64
CA LYS A 593 -19.58 29.47 25.22
C LYS A 593 -19.64 29.61 23.70
N ALA A 594 -19.96 28.51 23.03
CA ALA A 594 -20.06 28.39 21.58
C ALA A 594 -21.52 28.22 21.16
N LYS A 595 -21.81 28.56 19.91
CA LYS A 595 -23.10 28.37 19.24
C LYS A 595 -23.12 27.10 18.40
N ARG A 596 -21.98 26.74 17.79
CA ARG A 596 -21.84 25.57 16.91
C ARG A 596 -20.46 24.95 16.99
N ILE A 597 -20.37 23.72 16.48
CA ILE A 597 -19.14 22.96 16.30
C ILE A 597 -18.99 22.64 14.81
N VAL A 598 -17.80 22.85 14.25
CA VAL A 598 -17.44 22.53 12.87
C VAL A 598 -16.35 21.47 12.91
N VAL A 599 -16.59 20.34 12.23
CA VAL A 599 -15.72 19.15 12.29
C VAL A 599 -15.53 18.47 10.94
N GLY A 600 -14.40 17.79 10.78
CA GLY A 600 -14.09 16.91 9.66
C GLY A 600 -14.27 15.44 10.03
N HIS A 601 -13.28 14.61 9.69
CA HIS A 601 -13.05 13.20 10.08
C HIS A 601 -14.05 12.15 9.59
N THR A 602 -15.33 12.52 9.55
CA THR A 602 -16.43 11.63 9.19
C THR A 602 -17.17 12.17 7.98
N ILE A 603 -16.93 11.54 6.84
CA ILE A 603 -17.74 11.65 5.65
C ILE A 603 -19.17 11.20 5.98
N VAL A 604 -20.09 12.15 6.00
CA VAL A 604 -21.53 11.93 6.26
C VAL A 604 -22.41 12.26 5.06
N ALA A 605 -21.86 12.97 4.07
CA ALA A 605 -22.52 13.37 2.84
C ALA A 605 -21.48 13.75 1.78
N ASP A 606 -21.91 13.82 0.51
CA ASP A 606 -21.09 14.28 -0.62
C ASP A 606 -20.74 15.79 -0.55
N THR A 607 -21.41 16.55 0.31
CA THR A 607 -21.21 18.00 0.47
C THR A 607 -21.27 18.38 1.95
N VAL A 608 -20.72 19.55 2.29
CA VAL A 608 -20.88 20.15 3.63
C VAL A 608 -22.34 20.09 4.09
N SER A 609 -22.55 19.60 5.31
CA SER A 609 -23.89 19.30 5.84
C SER A 609 -24.07 19.76 7.28
N THR A 610 -25.33 19.95 7.68
CA THR A 610 -25.72 20.39 9.02
C THR A 610 -26.40 19.28 9.79
N HIS A 611 -26.16 19.23 11.09
CA HIS A 611 -26.70 18.24 12.02
C HIS A 611 -27.11 18.92 13.33
N PHE A 612 -27.96 18.25 14.13
CA PHE A 612 -28.47 18.77 15.41
C PHE A 612 -29.06 20.19 15.29
N ASP A 613 -30.03 20.36 14.40
CA ASP A 613 -30.66 21.66 14.11
C ASP A 613 -29.65 22.77 13.74
N GLY A 614 -28.59 22.37 13.03
CA GLY A 614 -27.52 23.28 12.59
C GLY A 614 -26.48 23.61 13.67
N LYS A 615 -26.47 22.92 14.82
CA LYS A 615 -25.44 23.08 15.86
C LYS A 615 -24.12 22.39 15.53
N VAL A 616 -24.13 21.39 14.65
CA VAL A 616 -22.92 20.74 14.14
C VAL A 616 -22.86 20.89 12.62
N ILE A 617 -21.72 21.29 12.10
CA ILE A 617 -21.45 21.38 10.66
C ILE A 617 -20.33 20.39 10.33
N ALA A 618 -20.62 19.42 9.48
CA ALA A 618 -19.62 18.49 8.96
C ALA A 618 -19.02 19.05 7.67
N VAL A 619 -17.70 19.18 7.64
CA VAL A 619 -16.93 19.75 6.51
C VAL A 619 -16.03 18.74 5.80
N ASP A 620 -15.97 17.50 6.29
CA ASP A 620 -15.34 16.39 5.58
C ASP A 620 -16.27 15.83 4.49
N VAL A 621 -15.72 15.70 3.29
CA VAL A 621 -16.35 15.21 2.06
C VAL A 621 -15.40 14.26 1.37
N ASN A 622 -15.92 13.33 0.57
CA ASN A 622 -15.09 12.28 -0.03
C ASN A 622 -14.19 12.80 -1.18
N GLU A 623 -13.14 13.51 -0.82
CA GLU A 623 -12.20 14.14 -1.74
C GLU A 623 -11.55 13.11 -2.68
N HIS A 624 -11.27 11.89 -2.18
CA HIS A 624 -10.74 10.80 -2.99
C HIS A 624 -11.70 10.25 -4.06
N GLU A 625 -13.01 10.50 -3.92
CA GLU A 625 -14.01 10.22 -4.96
C GLU A 625 -14.32 11.46 -5.83
N GLY A 626 -13.52 12.53 -5.71
CA GLY A 626 -13.66 13.77 -6.46
C GLY A 626 -14.82 14.63 -5.98
N LYS A 627 -15.20 14.51 -4.69
CA LYS A 627 -16.26 15.29 -4.06
C LYS A 627 -15.65 16.43 -3.25
N SER A 628 -15.34 17.55 -3.88
CA SER A 628 -14.70 18.68 -3.21
C SER A 628 -15.69 19.80 -2.88
N ASN A 629 -15.84 20.12 -1.60
CA ASN A 629 -16.68 21.22 -1.11
C ASN A 629 -16.04 21.89 0.11
N ALA A 630 -16.35 23.17 0.29
CA ALA A 630 -15.92 23.97 1.41
C ALA A 630 -17.11 24.64 2.11
N LEU A 631 -16.91 25.06 3.35
CA LEU A 631 -17.82 25.95 4.07
C LEU A 631 -17.31 27.38 3.96
N LEU A 632 -18.14 28.29 3.44
CA LEU A 632 -17.89 29.72 3.46
C LEU A 632 -18.90 30.40 4.38
N ILE A 633 -18.41 31.24 5.29
CA ILE A 633 -19.24 32.05 6.19
C ILE A 633 -18.99 33.52 5.88
N GLU A 634 -20.05 34.26 5.57
CA GLU A 634 -20.03 35.71 5.33
C GLU A 634 -21.13 36.36 6.18
N GLY A 635 -20.72 37.06 7.24
CA GLY A 635 -21.66 37.61 8.22
C GLY A 635 -22.46 36.52 8.96
N GLN A 636 -23.78 36.51 8.76
CA GLN A 636 -24.71 35.55 9.39
C GLN A 636 -25.05 34.34 8.50
N LYS A 637 -24.49 34.29 7.28
CA LYS A 637 -24.83 33.28 6.26
C LYS A 637 -23.71 32.27 6.10
N TYR A 638 -24.10 31.00 6.02
CA TYR A 638 -23.22 29.86 5.84
C TYR A 638 -23.54 29.25 4.48
N TYR A 639 -22.52 29.02 3.66
CA TYR A 639 -22.64 28.51 2.30
C TYR A 639 -21.79 27.26 2.14
N ARG A 640 -22.29 26.28 1.38
CA ARG A 640 -21.40 25.31 0.75
C ARG A 640 -20.88 25.89 -0.56
N VAL A 641 -19.61 25.65 -0.85
CA VAL A 641 -18.93 26.14 -2.06
C VAL A 641 -18.21 24.97 -2.73
N ASN A 642 -18.43 24.78 -4.03
CA ASN A 642 -17.76 23.74 -4.80
C ASN A 642 -16.50 24.28 -5.53
N GLU A 643 -15.80 23.42 -6.27
CA GLU A 643 -14.60 23.78 -7.03
C GLU A 643 -14.80 24.82 -8.14
N ARG A 644 -16.05 25.15 -8.49
CA ARG A 644 -16.39 26.21 -9.45
C ARG A 644 -16.65 27.55 -8.78
N GLY A 645 -16.58 27.62 -7.45
CA GLY A 645 -16.90 28.81 -6.67
C GLY A 645 -18.40 29.07 -6.54
N GLU A 646 -19.25 28.10 -6.93
CA GLU A 646 -20.70 28.22 -6.83
C GLU A 646 -21.11 28.12 -5.36
N LYS A 647 -21.78 29.17 -4.86
CA LYS A 647 -22.25 29.23 -3.47
C LYS A 647 -23.69 28.75 -3.38
N GLN A 648 -23.97 27.85 -2.43
CA GLN A 648 -25.33 27.49 -2.06
C GLN A 648 -25.53 27.71 -0.55
N LEU A 649 -26.58 28.46 -0.20
CA LEU A 649 -26.92 28.73 1.19
C LEU A 649 -27.22 27.42 1.94
N LEU A 650 -26.55 27.23 3.07
CA LEU A 650 -26.67 26.08 3.96
C LEU A 650 -27.53 26.41 5.18
N LEU A 651 -27.24 27.53 5.85
CA LEU A 651 -28.06 28.10 6.92
C LEU A 651 -27.81 29.61 7.10
N GLU A 652 -28.71 30.28 7.80
CA GLU A 652 -28.59 31.70 8.16
C GLU A 652 -28.98 31.90 9.62
N ASP A 653 -28.13 32.59 10.38
CA ASP A 653 -28.43 32.97 11.76
C ASP A 653 -29.51 34.07 11.79
N LYS A 654 -30.53 33.88 12.63
CA LYS A 654 -31.52 34.94 12.89
C LYS A 654 -30.89 36.02 13.77
N LYS A 655 -31.16 37.29 13.42
CA LYS A 655 -30.70 38.47 14.17
C LYS A 655 -31.19 38.50 15.61
#